data_AF-A0A0A5HUC5-F1
#
_entry.id   AF-A0A0A5HUC5-F1
#
_cell.length_a   1.000
_cell.length_b   1.000
_cell.length_c   1.000
_cell.angle_alpha   90.00
_cell.angle_beta   90.00
_cell.angle_gamma   90.00
#
_symmetry.space_group_name_H-M   'P 1'
#
loop_
_entity.id
_entity.type
_entity.pdbx_description
1 polymer ?
#
loop_
_entity_poly.entity_id
_entity_poly.type
_entity_poly.pdbx_seq_one_letter_code
_entity_poly.pdbx_strand_id
1 'polypeptide(L)'
;MKIRKRLIVFSFVFSLLFYFNVPSMGAAEVEELKRSSQVENEKKEEVNQDISLQEEAIEENTQDSSSTAEDTTEEQVEMKDEEVTPSTNNEGVSNGQSEKVSEEETTEADVPKEEQPKKEQETGVDQLPKGEKPAKDTSEIEQREKQPQKQQPLQIEGESEGQSPTEEQLVQEDQPRAKKNEDSAVKEVKTSPPYQKGDHSKEIAKFKKKLNAIGFGQIRVTEYFGSYTENRVKKFQKYYSIPVSGVVDQQTLNKIERVYSSPFQKGKQHKQTRNIKKKLNRLSYGSIYVTNYYGGYTDKVVRQFQRKNNLVVNGVVDSVTKEKLDKEFRATFQMGGRHEGIPKMKRNLKRLGFGGMRITNYYGSYTAKKVKDFQRYYGLNVTGKATMATQDKMYEVLTSNIQEGKRHKIIPTMKKKMNWLGYSYISETNYFGSYTNKMLKKFQRDHQLPVSGIAEENTLNKLDKVFNNTFQPGSRHDSVVTLKKELRKVGFGGMRVTSYYGNYTKKRVKDFQRYYGLNVTGEANYSTLSKLDNILNNPFQKGKRSKKTVSLKKKLNRIGFGYIQETSYYGSYSEKRVKELQSYYGLYVNGIVDEPTLNQINKVANSPFQKGKRHKNTVTLKKYLNNLGYGNIRVTSYFGSYTEKQLKRFQRDYKLPVNGIADQKTWSILQREAAKVKEKVTYTRYNKTLNQAVNDQMERSPQTDKYRNAPAYVYAKYVNITESGVITENGVRLRTKPNWNGKVNATVYSGTKVTILDTVNGAEYAGSKKWYKIKYKGDTLYVHYSLANPKGRVATTTVNLNVRAEASSSSHIYGTVPKGTSLNVTDKGKYWHQISYSTWRNAKRSDVKYYMNPDNNDKFQHLLLTESVGVSARELNKVLDGKGVLEGKGQAFIDAGKKHSVNEAYLISHAILETGHGASSLANGSTKVGLNNHGKPEVVNSHNRDELTNIKPVYNMFGIQAYDSCPLTCGAKHAYNQGWTTPDKAIVGGAKFIGEDYIHNAYEQNTIYKMRWNINTPWKQYATDIGWAAKQVYGIKNIYSKLNNPMMHYNIPKFI
;
A
#
# COMPACT_ATOMS: atom_id res chain seq x y z
N MET A 1 47.20 32.61 50.14
CA MET A 1 45.90 32.02 50.54
C MET A 1 44.74 33.03 50.36
N LYS A 2 44.46 33.48 49.13
CA LYS A 2 43.25 34.25 48.75
C LYS A 2 42.78 33.70 47.38
N ILE A 3 41.58 34.04 46.92
CA ILE A 3 40.92 33.43 45.72
C ILE A 3 40.53 31.94 45.92
N ARG A 4 39.72 31.64 46.94
CA ARG A 4 38.92 30.38 47.04
C ARG A 4 37.52 30.66 47.63
N LYS A 5 36.65 31.35 46.87
CA LYS A 5 35.25 31.59 47.31
C LYS A 5 34.21 31.94 46.21
N ARG A 6 34.49 31.70 44.92
CA ARG A 6 33.62 32.13 43.78
C ARG A 6 32.94 30.99 42.98
N LEU A 7 33.16 29.71 43.30
CA LEU A 7 32.82 28.61 42.38
C LEU A 7 32.19 27.36 43.05
N ILE A 8 31.19 27.55 43.92
CA ILE A 8 30.47 26.44 44.60
C ILE A 8 28.97 26.42 44.29
N VAL A 9 28.35 27.60 44.17
CA VAL A 9 26.89 27.80 44.18
C VAL A 9 26.15 27.10 43.02
N PHE A 10 26.63 27.22 41.78
CA PHE A 10 25.98 26.60 40.61
C PHE A 10 25.90 25.06 40.67
N SER A 11 26.64 24.41 41.58
CA SER A 11 26.63 22.95 41.74
C SER A 11 25.60 22.43 42.75
N PHE A 12 25.06 23.29 43.64
CA PHE A 12 24.14 22.85 44.70
C PHE A 12 22.67 22.85 44.26
N VAL A 13 22.21 23.93 43.60
CA VAL A 13 20.83 24.02 43.06
C VAL A 13 20.56 22.89 42.05
N PHE A 14 21.53 22.58 41.19
CA PHE A 14 21.48 21.46 40.23
C PHE A 14 21.25 20.07 40.87
N SER A 15 21.50 19.90 42.17
CA SER A 15 21.29 18.64 42.90
C SER A 15 19.94 18.53 43.61
N LEU A 16 19.19 19.64 43.79
CA LEU A 16 17.92 19.63 44.53
C LEU A 16 16.67 19.71 43.63
N LEU A 17 16.73 20.33 42.45
CA LEU A 17 15.54 20.48 41.60
C LEU A 17 15.14 19.23 40.79
N PHE A 18 15.95 18.18 40.80
CA PHE A 18 15.58 16.85 40.29
C PHE A 18 14.94 15.93 41.35
N TYR A 19 14.56 16.47 42.52
CA TYR A 19 14.14 15.68 43.69
C TYR A 19 12.63 15.64 43.99
N PHE A 20 11.77 15.89 42.99
CA PHE A 20 10.36 15.51 43.04
C PHE A 20 9.91 14.83 41.73
N ASN A 21 9.33 13.64 41.86
CA ASN A 21 8.69 12.83 40.81
C ASN A 21 9.45 12.64 39.49
N VAL A 22 10.61 11.97 39.59
CA VAL A 22 10.97 10.92 38.62
C VAL A 22 11.08 9.60 39.41
N PRO A 23 10.34 8.53 39.04
CA PRO A 23 10.52 7.23 39.68
C PRO A 23 11.95 6.73 39.50
N SER A 24 12.55 6.20 40.56
CA SER A 24 13.81 5.47 40.44
C SER A 24 13.53 4.16 39.72
N MET A 25 14.03 4.01 38.49
CA MET A 25 13.94 2.74 37.76
C MET A 25 14.41 1.58 38.64
N GLY A 26 13.56 0.56 38.75
CA GLY A 26 13.81 -0.58 39.62
C GLY A 26 14.85 -1.54 39.02
N ALA A 27 15.41 -2.43 39.84
CA ALA A 27 16.26 -3.51 39.32
C ALA A 27 15.52 -4.41 38.32
N ALA A 28 14.18 -4.51 38.44
CA ALA A 28 13.32 -5.21 37.48
C ALA A 28 13.33 -4.58 36.07
N GLU A 29 13.31 -3.25 35.94
CA GLU A 29 13.44 -2.58 34.63
C GLU A 29 14.81 -2.80 33.99
N VAL A 30 15.85 -3.11 34.77
CA VAL A 30 17.18 -3.47 34.24
C VAL A 30 17.19 -4.89 33.68
N GLU A 31 16.35 -5.80 34.19
CA GLU A 31 16.08 -7.08 33.52
C GLU A 31 15.17 -6.91 32.30
N GLU A 32 14.13 -6.07 32.37
CA GLU A 32 13.22 -5.86 31.24
C GLU A 32 13.89 -5.13 30.06
N LEU A 33 14.79 -4.17 30.33
CA LEU A 33 15.64 -3.55 29.30
C LEU A 33 16.70 -4.51 28.75
N LYS A 34 17.25 -5.43 29.56
CA LYS A 34 18.09 -6.53 29.05
C LYS A 34 17.28 -7.43 28.12
N ARG A 35 16.07 -7.83 28.54
CA ARG A 35 15.16 -8.68 27.77
C ARG A 35 14.75 -8.02 26.46
N SER A 36 14.49 -6.70 26.47
CA SER A 36 14.26 -5.90 25.27
C SER A 36 15.49 -5.90 24.35
N SER A 37 16.71 -5.71 24.89
CA SER A 37 17.95 -5.76 24.10
C SER A 37 18.32 -7.15 23.58
N GLN A 38 17.88 -8.22 24.24
CA GLN A 38 18.01 -9.59 23.72
C GLN A 38 16.99 -9.84 22.61
N VAL A 39 15.70 -9.53 22.82
CA VAL A 39 14.66 -9.70 21.80
C VAL A 39 14.95 -8.86 20.54
N GLU A 40 15.60 -7.70 20.66
CA GLU A 40 16.03 -6.91 19.50
C GLU A 40 17.36 -7.38 18.87
N ASN A 41 18.08 -8.33 19.47
CA ASN A 41 19.24 -9.00 18.85
C ASN A 41 18.87 -10.38 18.30
N GLU A 42 18.02 -11.15 18.99
CA GLU A 42 17.41 -12.40 18.49
C GLU A 42 16.63 -12.12 17.20
N LYS A 43 15.85 -11.03 17.15
CA LYS A 43 15.22 -10.54 15.90
C LYS A 43 16.19 -9.94 14.86
N LYS A 44 17.48 -9.85 15.14
CA LYS A 44 18.53 -9.53 14.15
C LYS A 44 19.31 -10.77 13.70
N GLU A 45 19.21 -11.90 14.41
CA GLU A 45 19.78 -13.17 13.98
C GLU A 45 18.76 -14.01 13.18
N GLU A 46 17.47 -14.07 13.58
CA GLU A 46 16.41 -14.67 12.75
C GLU A 46 16.31 -13.99 11.37
N VAL A 47 16.27 -12.65 11.33
CA VAL A 47 16.20 -11.83 10.10
C VAL A 47 17.45 -11.98 9.22
N ASN A 48 18.51 -12.61 9.71
CA ASN A 48 19.75 -12.86 8.95
C ASN A 48 19.92 -14.34 8.55
N GLN A 49 19.06 -15.26 9.00
CA GLN A 49 18.92 -16.59 8.41
C GLN A 49 17.85 -16.62 7.30
N ASP A 50 16.80 -15.81 7.40
CA ASP A 50 15.67 -15.76 6.44
C ASP A 50 15.98 -15.03 5.10
N ILE A 51 17.27 -14.80 4.80
CA ILE A 51 17.77 -14.31 3.50
C ILE A 51 18.28 -15.49 2.63
N SER A 52 18.10 -16.72 3.10
CA SER A 52 18.40 -17.96 2.39
C SER A 52 17.25 -18.96 2.53
N LEU A 53 16.66 -19.37 1.40
CA LEU A 53 15.53 -20.32 1.23
C LEU A 53 14.09 -19.75 1.34
N GLN A 54 13.63 -19.10 0.26
CA GLN A 54 12.27 -19.34 -0.27
C GLN A 54 12.11 -18.83 -1.72
N GLU A 55 12.60 -19.61 -2.69
CA GLU A 55 11.86 -19.82 -3.95
C GLU A 55 10.93 -21.02 -3.71
N GLU A 56 9.73 -21.03 -4.33
CA GLU A 56 8.68 -22.08 -4.22
C GLU A 56 8.01 -22.20 -2.82
N ALA A 57 6.70 -22.41 -2.65
CA ALA A 57 5.52 -22.36 -3.52
C ALA A 57 4.29 -21.89 -2.65
N ILE A 58 3.05 -21.70 -3.13
CA ILE A 58 2.01 -22.72 -3.42
C ILE A 58 0.75 -22.01 -3.99
N GLU A 59 -0.10 -22.71 -4.75
CA GLU A 59 -1.43 -22.27 -5.22
C GLU A 59 -2.59 -22.80 -4.34
N GLU A 60 -3.75 -22.14 -4.39
CA GLU A 60 -5.05 -22.54 -3.80
C GLU A 60 -5.12 -22.51 -2.23
N ASN A 61 -6.29 -22.41 -1.57
CA ASN A 61 -7.68 -22.53 -2.04
C ASN A 61 -8.66 -21.54 -1.35
N THR A 62 -9.94 -21.55 -1.76
CA THR A 62 -11.01 -20.61 -1.43
C THR A 62 -11.81 -20.93 -0.16
N GLN A 63 -12.31 -19.88 0.53
CA GLN A 63 -13.74 -19.64 0.91
C GLN A 63 -13.79 -18.24 1.59
N ASP A 64 -14.62 -17.26 1.21
CA ASP A 64 -16.06 -17.17 0.89
C ASP A 64 -16.94 -16.82 2.11
N SER A 65 -17.26 -15.52 2.23
CA SER A 65 -18.49 -15.04 2.87
C SER A 65 -18.94 -13.71 2.25
N SER A 66 -20.21 -13.66 1.85
CA SER A 66 -20.93 -12.45 1.48
C SER A 66 -21.57 -11.82 2.76
N SER A 67 -22.24 -10.66 2.78
CA SER A 67 -23.17 -10.13 1.78
C SER A 67 -23.56 -8.64 1.99
N THR A 68 -24.16 -8.05 0.95
CA THR A 68 -25.23 -7.01 0.97
C THR A 68 -24.92 -5.62 1.59
N ALA A 69 -25.52 -4.51 1.14
CA ALA A 69 -26.56 -4.29 0.12
C ALA A 69 -26.32 -3.00 -0.71
N GLU A 70 -27.02 -2.89 -1.84
CA GLU A 70 -27.78 -1.74 -2.40
C GLU A 70 -27.31 -0.27 -2.19
N ASP A 71 -27.64 0.70 -3.08
CA ASP A 71 -28.75 0.77 -4.03
C ASP A 71 -28.39 1.44 -5.39
N THR A 72 -29.38 1.44 -6.28
CA THR A 72 -29.55 2.03 -7.62
C THR A 72 -29.51 3.59 -7.61
N THR A 73 -29.57 4.36 -8.71
CA THR A 73 -30.27 4.21 -10.02
C THR A 73 -29.55 4.88 -11.22
N GLU A 74 -30.02 4.54 -12.42
CA GLU A 74 -29.92 5.35 -13.66
C GLU A 74 -30.96 6.51 -13.58
N GLU A 75 -31.11 7.51 -14.45
CA GLU A 75 -31.08 7.51 -15.91
C GLU A 75 -31.01 8.95 -16.52
N GLN A 76 -30.77 9.01 -17.84
CA GLN A 76 -30.84 10.10 -18.85
C GLN A 76 -31.44 11.50 -18.52
N VAL A 77 -30.96 12.51 -19.26
CA VAL A 77 -31.73 13.25 -20.30
C VAL A 77 -30.76 13.87 -21.32
N GLU A 78 -31.21 14.08 -22.57
CA GLU A 78 -30.40 14.42 -23.74
C GLU A 78 -30.67 15.85 -24.29
N MET A 79 -29.71 16.36 -25.06
CA MET A 79 -29.64 17.57 -25.92
C MET A 79 -30.87 18.48 -26.12
N LYS A 80 -30.59 19.79 -26.14
CA LYS A 80 -30.84 20.76 -27.24
C LYS A 80 -29.88 21.94 -27.04
N ASP A 81 -29.48 22.79 -27.97
CA ASP A 81 -29.40 22.88 -29.45
C ASP A 81 -28.96 24.35 -29.64
N GLU A 82 -27.88 24.66 -30.37
CA GLU A 82 -27.76 25.92 -31.15
C GLU A 82 -26.50 25.91 -32.04
N GLU A 83 -26.69 26.10 -33.34
CA GLU A 83 -25.62 26.28 -34.33
C GLU A 83 -25.43 27.75 -34.68
N VAL A 84 -24.20 28.28 -34.61
CA VAL A 84 -23.76 29.37 -35.50
C VAL A 84 -22.28 29.21 -35.84
N THR A 85 -21.95 29.24 -37.14
CA THR A 85 -20.59 29.40 -37.71
C THR A 85 -20.73 30.01 -39.12
N PRO A 86 -19.66 30.48 -39.83
CA PRO A 86 -18.34 30.98 -39.43
C PRO A 86 -18.09 32.39 -40.08
N SER A 87 -16.95 32.60 -40.77
CA SER A 87 -16.51 33.77 -41.57
C SER A 87 -16.04 35.00 -40.76
N THR A 88 -14.76 35.42 -40.69
CA THR A 88 -13.68 35.74 -41.67
C THR A 88 -13.79 37.11 -42.37
N ASN A 89 -12.82 38.00 -42.09
CA ASN A 89 -11.97 38.83 -42.99
C ASN A 89 -11.16 39.81 -42.07
N ASN A 90 -9.87 40.17 -42.23
CA ASN A 90 -8.92 40.50 -43.31
C ASN A 90 -8.74 42.01 -43.59
N GLU A 91 -7.47 42.44 -43.53
CA GLU A 91 -6.81 43.60 -44.22
C GLU A 91 -6.97 45.05 -43.70
N GLY A 92 -5.98 45.91 -44.05
CA GLY A 92 -5.77 47.30 -43.58
C GLY A 92 -4.79 47.43 -42.39
N VAL A 93 -3.48 47.80 -42.45
CA VAL A 93 -2.66 48.74 -43.26
C VAL A 93 -2.92 50.21 -42.84
N SER A 94 -1.96 51.06 -42.42
CA SER A 94 -0.51 51.22 -42.77
C SER A 94 0.42 51.92 -41.72
N ASN A 95 1.72 52.00 -42.07
CA ASN A 95 2.72 53.08 -41.82
C ASN A 95 3.66 53.15 -40.57
N GLY A 96 4.87 53.69 -40.83
CA GLY A 96 6.06 53.82 -39.95
C GLY A 96 7.04 52.63 -40.06
N GLN A 97 8.23 52.63 -40.71
CA GLN A 97 9.36 53.58 -40.83
C GLN A 97 9.92 54.03 -39.47
N SER A 98 11.24 53.98 -39.16
CA SER A 98 12.49 53.47 -39.82
C SER A 98 13.55 53.27 -38.69
N GLU A 99 14.78 52.74 -38.79
CA GLU A 99 15.80 52.39 -39.83
C GLU A 99 16.27 50.90 -39.63
N LYS A 100 17.16 50.20 -40.36
CA LYS A 100 18.35 50.41 -41.24
C LYS A 100 19.72 50.39 -40.53
N VAL A 101 20.74 49.78 -41.20
CA VAL A 101 22.18 49.66 -40.84
C VAL A 101 22.46 48.74 -39.62
N SER A 102 23.40 47.78 -39.62
CA SER A 102 24.18 47.01 -40.62
C SER A 102 24.63 45.68 -39.92
N GLU A 103 25.49 44.77 -40.36
CA GLU A 103 26.48 44.68 -41.46
C GLU A 103 26.74 43.18 -41.78
N GLU A 104 27.44 42.95 -42.90
CA GLU A 104 28.38 41.86 -43.30
C GLU A 104 28.60 40.59 -42.39
N GLU A 105 28.98 39.41 -42.93
CA GLU A 105 29.55 39.10 -44.25
C GLU A 105 29.25 37.65 -44.77
N THR A 106 29.93 37.28 -45.86
CA THR A 106 29.90 36.06 -46.70
C THR A 106 30.37 34.78 -45.94
N THR A 107 30.31 33.53 -46.45
CA THR A 107 30.82 32.98 -47.73
C THR A 107 29.97 31.85 -48.36
N GLU A 108 30.22 31.59 -49.64
CA GLU A 108 29.54 30.61 -50.51
C GLU A 108 30.24 29.24 -50.57
N ALA A 109 29.73 28.37 -51.47
CA ALA A 109 30.34 27.17 -52.05
C ALA A 109 30.43 25.90 -51.15
N ASP A 110 30.45 24.66 -51.67
CA ASP A 110 30.43 24.24 -53.09
C ASP A 110 29.66 22.91 -53.32
N VAL A 111 29.45 22.52 -54.59
CA VAL A 111 28.74 21.30 -55.04
C VAL A 111 29.55 20.45 -56.01
N PRO A 112 29.75 19.17 -55.68
CA PRO A 112 29.76 18.06 -56.66
C PRO A 112 28.59 17.08 -56.39
N LYS A 113 27.84 16.45 -57.31
CA LYS A 113 28.13 15.83 -58.63
C LYS A 113 29.32 14.85 -58.58
N GLU A 114 29.25 13.58 -58.95
CA GLU A 114 28.23 12.72 -59.61
C GLU A 114 28.16 11.35 -58.82
N GLU A 115 27.71 10.17 -59.27
CA GLU A 115 27.49 9.57 -60.59
C GLU A 115 26.57 8.31 -60.50
N GLN A 116 26.14 7.76 -61.64
CA GLN A 116 25.59 6.40 -61.78
C GLN A 116 26.19 5.67 -62.99
N PRO A 117 26.61 4.41 -62.81
CA PRO A 117 26.18 3.30 -63.68
C PRO A 117 25.17 2.37 -62.96
N LYS A 118 24.25 1.60 -63.58
CA LYS A 118 24.29 0.72 -64.78
C LYS A 118 25.28 -0.45 -64.62
N LYS A 119 25.04 -1.68 -65.10
CA LYS A 119 23.83 -2.40 -65.59
C LYS A 119 24.17 -3.91 -65.63
N GLU A 120 23.17 -4.78 -65.65
CA GLU A 120 23.08 -6.15 -66.26
C GLU A 120 21.99 -6.94 -65.52
N GLN A 121 20.99 -7.62 -66.10
CA GLN A 121 20.71 -8.18 -67.44
C GLN A 121 21.45 -9.46 -67.84
N GLU A 122 20.85 -10.60 -67.48
CA GLU A 122 20.36 -11.62 -68.43
C GLU A 122 18.91 -12.00 -68.01
N THR A 123 17.89 -12.38 -68.80
CA THR A 123 17.72 -13.15 -70.07
C THR A 123 17.98 -14.66 -69.93
N GLY A 124 17.22 -15.61 -70.49
CA GLY A 124 15.93 -15.60 -71.22
C GLY A 124 14.94 -16.65 -70.63
N VAL A 125 13.62 -16.72 -70.90
CA VAL A 125 12.82 -16.58 -72.15
C VAL A 125 12.60 -17.94 -72.85
N ASP A 126 11.34 -18.21 -73.24
CA ASP A 126 10.86 -19.26 -74.17
C ASP A 126 10.96 -20.76 -73.79
N GLN A 127 10.07 -21.68 -74.25
CA GLN A 127 8.76 -21.51 -74.92
C GLN A 127 7.77 -22.69 -74.68
N LEU A 128 6.47 -22.42 -74.91
CA LEU A 128 5.41 -23.41 -75.17
C LEU A 128 5.54 -23.95 -76.62
N PRO A 129 5.09 -25.19 -76.94
CA PRO A 129 3.74 -25.30 -77.55
C PRO A 129 2.97 -26.63 -77.38
N LYS A 130 1.61 -26.52 -77.44
CA LYS A 130 0.58 -27.35 -78.14
C LYS A 130 0.62 -28.90 -78.02
N GLY A 131 -0.50 -29.64 -77.94
CA GLY A 131 -1.94 -29.35 -78.07
C GLY A 131 -2.71 -30.70 -78.09
N GLU A 132 -3.99 -30.83 -78.47
CA GLU A 132 -5.11 -29.88 -78.63
C GLU A 132 -6.45 -30.66 -78.83
N LYS A 133 -7.60 -30.12 -78.35
CA LYS A 133 -8.96 -30.24 -78.94
C LYS A 133 -9.70 -31.62 -78.97
N PRO A 134 -10.99 -31.69 -79.38
CA PRO A 134 -11.99 -30.62 -79.66
C PRO A 134 -13.37 -30.75 -78.94
N ALA A 135 -14.24 -29.73 -79.16
CA ALA A 135 -15.72 -29.81 -79.30
C ALA A 135 -16.62 -30.11 -78.06
N LYS A 136 -17.86 -29.57 -77.95
CA LYS A 136 -18.61 -28.59 -78.77
C LYS A 136 -19.78 -27.93 -77.97
N ASP A 137 -20.27 -26.77 -78.46
CA ASP A 137 -21.66 -26.22 -78.46
C ASP A 137 -22.52 -26.14 -77.16
N THR A 138 -23.42 -25.17 -76.93
CA THR A 138 -23.76 -23.86 -77.58
C THR A 138 -24.56 -22.99 -76.60
N SER A 139 -24.41 -21.64 -76.72
CA SER A 139 -25.44 -20.57 -76.75
C SER A 139 -26.62 -20.50 -75.72
N GLU A 140 -27.31 -19.37 -75.41
CA GLU A 140 -27.34 -17.98 -75.91
C GLU A 140 -28.11 -17.03 -74.92
N ILE A 141 -27.96 -15.69 -75.05
CA ILE A 141 -28.97 -14.58 -74.90
C ILE A 141 -29.95 -14.55 -73.67
N GLU A 142 -30.26 -13.45 -72.95
CA GLU A 142 -29.84 -12.03 -73.00
C GLU A 142 -30.06 -11.21 -71.68
N GLN A 143 -30.02 -9.87 -71.80
CA GLN A 143 -30.21 -8.77 -70.84
C GLN A 143 -31.68 -8.66 -70.29
N ARG A 144 -32.16 -7.70 -69.46
CA ARG A 144 -31.72 -6.34 -69.03
C ARG A 144 -32.56 -5.82 -67.83
N GLU A 145 -32.04 -4.81 -67.09
CA GLU A 145 -32.79 -3.86 -66.21
C GLU A 145 -33.59 -4.42 -64.99
N LYS A 146 -33.99 -3.68 -63.93
CA LYS A 146 -33.91 -2.24 -63.56
C LYS A 146 -33.81 -2.07 -62.01
N GLN A 147 -33.46 -0.88 -61.52
CA GLN A 147 -33.57 -0.45 -60.09
C GLN A 147 -35.03 -0.01 -59.73
N PRO A 148 -35.42 0.46 -58.51
CA PRO A 148 -34.67 0.78 -57.27
C PRO A 148 -35.35 0.38 -55.92
N GLN A 149 -34.75 0.80 -54.78
CA GLN A 149 -35.45 1.21 -53.53
C GLN A 149 -36.26 0.13 -52.73
N LYS A 150 -36.78 0.34 -51.51
CA LYS A 150 -36.33 1.07 -50.29
C LYS A 150 -37.04 0.41 -49.07
N GLN A 151 -36.75 0.93 -47.86
CA GLN A 151 -37.66 0.98 -46.69
C GLN A 151 -37.98 -0.29 -45.84
N GLN A 152 -37.78 -0.06 -44.54
CA GLN A 152 -38.50 -0.53 -43.33
C GLN A 152 -40.02 -0.15 -43.38
N PRO A 153 -40.86 -0.33 -42.33
CA PRO A 153 -40.64 -0.83 -40.96
C PRO A 153 -41.45 -2.13 -40.68
N LEU A 154 -42.06 -2.44 -39.53
CA LEU A 154 -42.95 -1.66 -38.64
C LEU A 154 -42.61 -1.85 -37.14
N GLN A 155 -43.15 -0.91 -36.35
CA GLN A 155 -42.98 -0.68 -34.91
C GLN A 155 -44.41 -0.64 -34.28
N ILE A 156 -44.55 -0.36 -32.96
CA ILE A 156 -45.74 0.34 -32.37
C ILE A 156 -47.05 -0.49 -32.26
N GLU A 157 -47.88 -0.44 -31.21
CA GLU A 157 -47.79 0.06 -29.81
C GLU A 157 -48.92 -0.57 -28.93
N GLY A 158 -49.11 -0.10 -27.68
CA GLY A 158 -50.14 -0.57 -26.72
C GLY A 158 -49.54 -1.42 -25.59
N GLU A 159 -49.59 -1.10 -24.28
CA GLU A 159 -50.55 -0.32 -23.48
C GLU A 159 -52.02 -0.80 -23.59
N SER A 160 -52.82 -0.84 -22.52
CA SER A 160 -52.55 -0.86 -21.07
C SER A 160 -53.83 -1.36 -20.36
N GLU A 161 -53.99 -1.09 -19.06
CA GLU A 161 -55.06 -1.62 -18.19
C GLU A 161 -56.49 -1.24 -18.63
N GLY A 162 -57.44 -2.15 -18.40
CA GLY A 162 -58.88 -1.92 -18.59
C GLY A 162 -59.68 -2.91 -17.75
N GLN A 163 -60.65 -2.41 -16.99
CA GLN A 163 -61.32 -3.17 -15.93
C GLN A 163 -62.53 -4.01 -16.43
N SER A 164 -62.98 -4.91 -15.55
CA SER A 164 -64.36 -5.43 -15.44
C SER A 164 -65.43 -4.32 -15.59
N PRO A 165 -66.72 -4.64 -15.87
CA PRO A 165 -67.43 -5.84 -15.39
C PRO A 165 -68.48 -6.45 -16.36
N THR A 166 -69.34 -7.33 -15.81
CA THR A 166 -70.71 -7.69 -16.27
C THR A 166 -70.80 -8.47 -17.61
N GLU A 167 -71.65 -9.49 -17.76
CA GLU A 167 -73.13 -9.54 -17.76
C GLU A 167 -73.72 -8.75 -18.95
N GLU A 168 -74.69 -9.25 -19.72
CA GLU A 168 -75.52 -10.46 -19.52
C GLU A 168 -76.10 -11.02 -20.86
N GLN A 169 -76.95 -12.06 -20.75
CA GLN A 169 -78.08 -12.43 -21.65
C GLN A 169 -77.81 -12.67 -23.16
N LEU A 170 -78.00 -13.88 -23.73
CA LEU A 170 -79.21 -14.72 -23.94
C LEU A 170 -79.85 -14.50 -25.33
N VAL A 171 -80.82 -15.38 -25.68
CA VAL A 171 -81.80 -15.27 -26.79
C VAL A 171 -81.27 -15.61 -28.20
N GLN A 172 -81.84 -16.57 -28.96
CA GLN A 172 -82.80 -17.65 -28.64
C GLN A 172 -82.66 -18.83 -29.65
N GLU A 173 -83.22 -19.99 -29.27
CA GLU A 173 -84.06 -20.97 -30.01
C GLU A 173 -83.99 -21.13 -31.56
N ASP A 174 -84.44 -22.24 -32.16
CA ASP A 174 -85.52 -23.16 -31.74
C ASP A 174 -85.31 -24.63 -32.19
N GLN A 175 -85.99 -25.56 -31.51
CA GLN A 175 -86.76 -26.71 -32.05
C GLN A 175 -87.32 -27.56 -30.87
N PRO A 176 -88.65 -27.79 -30.76
CA PRO A 176 -89.26 -28.32 -29.52
C PRO A 176 -89.68 -29.82 -29.56
N ARG A 177 -90.31 -30.26 -28.45
CA ARG A 177 -91.19 -31.44 -28.27
C ARG A 177 -90.54 -32.85 -28.14
N ALA A 178 -91.06 -33.78 -27.31
CA ALA A 178 -92.11 -33.67 -26.28
C ALA A 178 -92.09 -34.82 -25.22
N LYS A 179 -92.78 -34.59 -24.09
CA LYS A 179 -93.39 -35.56 -23.14
C LYS A 179 -92.42 -36.42 -22.29
N LYS A 180 -92.69 -36.68 -21.00
CA LYS A 180 -93.73 -36.19 -20.06
C LYS A 180 -93.28 -36.43 -18.60
N ASN A 181 -93.53 -35.47 -17.70
CA ASN A 181 -93.56 -35.53 -16.21
C ASN A 181 -92.30 -36.12 -15.48
N GLU A 182 -92.00 -35.83 -14.21
CA GLU A 182 -92.75 -35.17 -13.12
C GLU A 182 -91.80 -34.36 -12.18
N ASP A 183 -92.36 -33.65 -11.19
CA ASP A 183 -91.72 -32.80 -10.16
C ASP A 183 -90.74 -33.52 -9.19
N SER A 184 -89.93 -32.85 -8.34
CA SER A 184 -89.23 -31.54 -8.33
C SER A 184 -88.29 -31.46 -7.11
N ALA A 185 -87.12 -30.79 -7.21
CA ALA A 185 -86.36 -30.20 -6.09
C ALA A 185 -85.03 -29.53 -6.56
N VAL A 186 -84.65 -28.40 -5.96
CA VAL A 186 -83.46 -27.59 -6.32
C VAL A 186 -82.20 -28.04 -5.57
N LYS A 187 -81.00 -27.82 -6.14
CA LYS A 187 -79.68 -28.09 -5.51
C LYS A 187 -78.70 -26.94 -5.74
N GLU A 188 -77.79 -26.74 -4.79
CA GLU A 188 -76.87 -25.59 -4.73
C GLU A 188 -75.89 -25.50 -5.90
N VAL A 189 -75.51 -24.25 -6.25
CA VAL A 189 -74.54 -23.92 -7.30
C VAL A 189 -73.22 -23.51 -6.67
N LYS A 190 -72.12 -24.10 -7.14
CA LYS A 190 -70.78 -23.93 -6.56
C LYS A 190 -69.93 -22.95 -7.37
N THR A 191 -69.45 -21.91 -6.71
CA THR A 191 -68.81 -20.76 -7.36
C THR A 191 -67.32 -20.97 -7.64
N SER A 192 -66.60 -21.75 -6.83
CA SER A 192 -65.15 -21.94 -6.92
C SER A 192 -64.70 -23.42 -6.87
N PRO A 193 -63.50 -23.76 -7.39
CA PRO A 193 -62.90 -25.07 -7.18
C PRO A 193 -62.50 -25.26 -5.71
N PRO A 194 -62.41 -26.51 -5.20
CA PRO A 194 -62.41 -27.77 -5.94
C PRO A 194 -63.80 -28.25 -6.40
N TYR A 195 -63.94 -28.60 -7.68
CA TYR A 195 -65.19 -29.18 -8.22
C TYR A 195 -65.17 -30.71 -8.16
N GLN A 196 -66.24 -31.33 -7.65
CA GLN A 196 -66.36 -32.77 -7.42
C GLN A 196 -67.73 -33.31 -7.83
N LYS A 197 -67.90 -34.64 -7.80
CA LYS A 197 -69.17 -35.30 -8.12
C LYS A 197 -70.30 -34.78 -7.21
N GLY A 198 -71.34 -34.22 -7.83
CA GLY A 198 -72.47 -33.58 -7.15
C GLY A 198 -72.63 -32.11 -7.52
N ASP A 199 -71.52 -31.40 -7.76
CA ASP A 199 -71.52 -29.95 -7.93
C ASP A 199 -72.20 -29.49 -9.24
N HIS A 200 -72.81 -28.30 -9.22
CA HIS A 200 -73.30 -27.57 -10.40
C HIS A 200 -72.53 -26.24 -10.56
N SER A 201 -72.02 -25.93 -11.75
CA SER A 201 -71.36 -24.65 -12.05
C SER A 201 -71.13 -24.37 -13.54
N LYS A 202 -71.21 -23.10 -13.95
CA LYS A 202 -70.78 -22.61 -15.28
C LYS A 202 -69.31 -22.98 -15.57
N GLU A 203 -68.44 -23.01 -14.56
CA GLU A 203 -67.04 -23.44 -14.72
C GLU A 203 -66.88 -24.94 -15.00
N ILE A 204 -67.81 -25.77 -14.51
CA ILE A 204 -67.81 -27.21 -14.82
C ILE A 204 -68.09 -27.43 -16.31
N ALA A 205 -69.02 -26.69 -16.91
CA ALA A 205 -69.22 -26.71 -18.36
C ALA A 205 -67.96 -26.23 -19.12
N LYS A 206 -67.31 -25.15 -18.67
CA LYS A 206 -66.08 -24.62 -19.28
C LYS A 206 -64.92 -25.62 -19.25
N PHE A 207 -64.58 -26.23 -18.11
CA PHE A 207 -63.46 -27.19 -18.08
C PHE A 207 -63.81 -28.50 -18.79
N LYS A 208 -65.07 -28.96 -18.79
CA LYS A 208 -65.52 -30.11 -19.60
C LYS A 208 -65.29 -29.89 -21.10
N LYS A 209 -65.57 -28.70 -21.62
CA LYS A 209 -65.30 -28.33 -23.02
C LYS A 209 -63.81 -28.43 -23.34
N LYS A 210 -62.94 -28.00 -22.42
CA LYS A 210 -61.47 -28.12 -22.53
C LYS A 210 -60.99 -29.58 -22.44
N LEU A 211 -61.49 -30.38 -21.47
CA LEU A 211 -61.22 -31.83 -21.36
C LEU A 211 -61.63 -32.61 -22.63
N ASN A 212 -62.79 -32.29 -23.20
CA ASN A 212 -63.25 -32.85 -24.47
C ASN A 212 -62.25 -32.54 -25.60
N ALA A 213 -61.82 -31.29 -25.74
CA ALA A 213 -60.88 -30.87 -26.78
C ALA A 213 -59.48 -31.50 -26.66
N ILE A 214 -58.95 -31.65 -25.45
CA ILE A 214 -57.59 -32.20 -25.21
C ILE A 214 -57.51 -33.74 -25.20
N GLY A 215 -58.61 -34.42 -25.57
CA GLY A 215 -58.65 -35.87 -25.80
C GLY A 215 -59.16 -36.72 -24.63
N PHE A 216 -59.62 -36.11 -23.54
CA PHE A 216 -60.17 -36.81 -22.36
C PHE A 216 -61.70 -36.80 -22.36
N GLY A 217 -62.28 -36.79 -23.56
CA GLY A 217 -63.66 -36.38 -23.77
C GLY A 217 -64.74 -37.44 -23.64
N GLN A 218 -65.78 -37.30 -24.47
CA GLN A 218 -67.10 -37.95 -24.36
C GLN A 218 -67.91 -37.51 -23.13
N ILE A 219 -67.55 -36.38 -22.49
CA ILE A 219 -68.33 -35.81 -21.39
C ILE A 219 -69.44 -34.93 -21.98
N ARG A 220 -70.70 -35.15 -21.59
CA ARG A 220 -71.80 -34.21 -21.90
C ARG A 220 -71.52 -32.88 -21.22
N VAL A 221 -71.42 -31.80 -22.01
CA VAL A 221 -71.07 -30.45 -21.53
C VAL A 221 -72.31 -29.82 -20.87
N THR A 222 -72.53 -30.22 -19.62
CA THR A 222 -73.51 -29.65 -18.69
C THR A 222 -72.79 -29.00 -17.52
N GLU A 223 -73.47 -28.15 -16.77
CA GLU A 223 -72.94 -27.57 -15.52
C GLU A 223 -72.83 -28.61 -14.38
N TYR A 224 -73.56 -29.72 -14.45
CA TYR A 224 -73.54 -30.78 -13.44
C TYR A 224 -72.33 -31.72 -13.53
N PHE A 225 -71.55 -31.84 -12.45
CA PHE A 225 -70.45 -32.80 -12.30
C PHE A 225 -70.98 -34.19 -11.93
N GLY A 226 -71.44 -34.95 -12.94
CA GLY A 226 -71.78 -36.37 -12.77
C GLY A 226 -70.57 -37.30 -12.67
N SER A 227 -70.79 -38.55 -12.21
CA SER A 227 -69.76 -39.61 -12.07
C SER A 227 -68.97 -39.92 -13.34
N TYR A 228 -69.54 -39.70 -14.52
CA TYR A 228 -68.81 -39.80 -15.79
C TYR A 228 -67.72 -38.72 -15.91
N THR A 229 -68.00 -37.50 -15.44
CA THR A 229 -67.03 -36.39 -15.38
C THR A 229 -65.89 -36.77 -14.43
N GLU A 230 -66.23 -37.27 -13.23
CA GLU A 230 -65.29 -37.76 -12.23
C GLU A 230 -64.34 -38.82 -12.81
N ASN A 231 -64.87 -39.83 -13.50
CA ASN A 231 -64.07 -40.88 -14.14
C ASN A 231 -63.17 -40.36 -15.28
N ARG A 232 -63.57 -39.28 -15.97
CA ARG A 232 -62.74 -38.64 -17.01
C ARG A 232 -61.68 -37.73 -16.39
N VAL A 233 -61.98 -37.07 -15.27
CA VAL A 233 -61.02 -36.34 -14.44
C VAL A 233 -59.97 -37.30 -13.85
N LYS A 234 -60.37 -38.44 -13.27
CA LYS A 234 -59.44 -39.49 -12.80
C LYS A 234 -58.53 -40.00 -13.93
N LYS A 235 -59.06 -40.19 -15.15
CA LYS A 235 -58.24 -40.54 -16.33
C LYS A 235 -57.26 -39.43 -16.74
N PHE A 236 -57.68 -38.17 -16.70
CA PHE A 236 -56.83 -37.00 -16.96
C PHE A 236 -55.71 -36.89 -15.92
N GLN A 237 -56.05 -36.94 -14.64
CA GLN A 237 -55.12 -36.86 -13.52
C GLN A 237 -54.07 -37.98 -13.60
N LYS A 238 -54.50 -39.22 -13.83
CA LYS A 238 -53.62 -40.38 -14.00
C LYS A 238 -52.66 -40.26 -15.19
N TYR A 239 -53.11 -39.74 -16.34
CA TYR A 239 -52.23 -39.57 -17.52
C TYR A 239 -51.18 -38.46 -17.33
N TYR A 240 -51.51 -37.43 -16.54
CA TYR A 240 -50.63 -36.30 -16.28
C TYR A 240 -49.86 -36.37 -14.95
N SER A 241 -49.93 -37.52 -14.25
CA SER A 241 -49.23 -37.77 -12.98
C SER A 241 -49.50 -36.73 -11.91
N ILE A 242 -50.75 -36.25 -11.80
CA ILE A 242 -51.25 -35.43 -10.70
C ILE A 242 -52.20 -36.27 -9.82
N PRO A 243 -52.44 -35.90 -8.54
CA PRO A 243 -53.23 -36.72 -7.61
C PRO A 243 -54.59 -37.14 -8.18
N VAL A 244 -54.90 -38.44 -8.11
CA VAL A 244 -56.06 -39.04 -8.80
C VAL A 244 -57.30 -39.04 -7.89
N SER A 245 -57.68 -37.85 -7.43
CA SER A 245 -58.85 -37.62 -6.58
C SER A 245 -60.18 -37.81 -7.33
N GLY A 246 -60.20 -37.51 -8.63
CA GLY A 246 -61.42 -37.26 -9.40
C GLY A 246 -62.06 -35.90 -9.15
N VAL A 247 -61.43 -35.09 -8.30
CA VAL A 247 -61.82 -33.74 -7.92
C VAL A 247 -60.97 -32.75 -8.73
N VAL A 248 -61.63 -31.80 -9.39
CA VAL A 248 -61.01 -30.74 -10.18
C VAL A 248 -60.63 -29.59 -9.26
N ASP A 249 -59.48 -29.76 -8.61
CA ASP A 249 -58.76 -28.71 -7.89
C ASP A 249 -58.06 -27.72 -8.84
N GLN A 250 -57.45 -26.68 -8.28
CA GLN A 250 -56.75 -25.66 -9.08
C GLN A 250 -55.54 -26.23 -9.84
N GLN A 251 -54.86 -27.26 -9.32
CA GLN A 251 -53.77 -27.95 -10.03
C GLN A 251 -54.28 -28.67 -11.28
N THR A 252 -55.45 -29.32 -11.18
CA THR A 252 -56.14 -30.00 -12.27
C THR A 252 -56.62 -28.99 -13.31
N LEU A 253 -57.26 -27.87 -12.89
CA LEU A 253 -57.65 -26.78 -13.80
C LEU A 253 -56.45 -26.17 -14.53
N ASN A 254 -55.39 -25.80 -13.81
CA ASN A 254 -54.18 -25.23 -14.37
C ASN A 254 -53.50 -26.19 -15.37
N LYS A 255 -53.58 -27.52 -15.13
CA LYS A 255 -53.08 -28.53 -16.07
C LYS A 255 -53.98 -28.69 -17.29
N ILE A 256 -55.31 -28.68 -17.13
CA ILE A 256 -56.29 -28.70 -18.24
C ILE A 256 -56.02 -27.51 -19.17
N GLU A 257 -55.89 -26.32 -18.60
CA GLU A 257 -55.65 -25.08 -19.34
C GLU A 257 -54.30 -25.09 -20.07
N ARG A 258 -53.20 -25.46 -19.37
CA ARG A 258 -51.85 -25.51 -19.97
C ARG A 258 -51.74 -26.50 -21.14
N VAL A 259 -52.56 -27.56 -21.15
CA VAL A 259 -52.63 -28.50 -22.27
C VAL A 259 -53.50 -27.93 -23.40
N TYR A 260 -54.67 -27.37 -23.06
CA TYR A 260 -55.61 -26.78 -24.02
C TYR A 260 -55.00 -25.61 -24.80
N SER A 261 -54.33 -24.70 -24.09
CA SER A 261 -53.67 -23.51 -24.66
C SER A 261 -52.23 -23.75 -25.13
N SER A 262 -51.85 -25.00 -25.41
CA SER A 262 -50.53 -25.32 -25.98
C SER A 262 -50.31 -24.63 -27.34
N PRO A 263 -49.14 -23.99 -27.60
CA PRO A 263 -48.85 -23.38 -28.89
C PRO A 263 -48.51 -24.39 -30.01
N PHE A 264 -48.55 -25.70 -29.70
CA PHE A 264 -48.15 -26.78 -30.61
C PHE A 264 -49.35 -27.62 -31.06
N GLN A 265 -50.34 -26.98 -31.65
CA GLN A 265 -51.58 -27.61 -32.13
C GLN A 265 -52.05 -26.98 -33.45
N LYS A 266 -52.98 -27.67 -34.14
CA LYS A 266 -53.54 -27.25 -35.44
C LYS A 266 -53.95 -25.77 -35.43
N GLY A 267 -53.45 -25.01 -36.40
CA GLY A 267 -53.77 -23.60 -36.60
C GLY A 267 -52.84 -22.60 -35.89
N LYS A 268 -52.02 -23.02 -34.91
CA LYS A 268 -51.11 -22.11 -34.18
C LYS A 268 -49.76 -21.94 -34.89
N GLN A 269 -49.08 -20.82 -34.63
CA GLN A 269 -47.69 -20.58 -35.07
C GLN A 269 -46.75 -20.51 -33.86
N HIS A 270 -45.58 -21.16 -33.94
CA HIS A 270 -44.54 -20.98 -32.92
C HIS A 270 -43.14 -21.32 -33.44
N LYS A 271 -42.11 -20.59 -32.98
CA LYS A 271 -40.70 -20.77 -33.41
C LYS A 271 -40.16 -22.18 -33.15
N GLN A 272 -40.60 -22.81 -32.04
CA GLN A 272 -40.22 -24.19 -31.70
C GLN A 272 -40.96 -25.27 -32.53
N THR A 273 -42.06 -24.94 -33.23
CA THR A 273 -42.76 -25.89 -34.14
C THR A 273 -41.83 -26.40 -35.23
N ARG A 274 -40.89 -25.57 -35.72
CA ARG A 274 -39.85 -26.01 -36.66
C ARG A 274 -38.94 -27.10 -36.09
N ASN A 275 -38.72 -27.15 -34.78
CA ASN A 275 -37.95 -28.22 -34.14
C ASN A 275 -38.78 -29.51 -34.07
N ILE A 276 -40.03 -29.43 -33.62
CA ILE A 276 -40.99 -30.56 -33.58
C ILE A 276 -41.09 -31.22 -34.97
N LYS A 277 -41.31 -30.43 -36.03
CA LYS A 277 -41.34 -30.91 -37.42
C LYS A 277 -40.01 -31.57 -37.83
N LYS A 278 -38.86 -30.95 -37.53
CA LYS A 278 -37.53 -31.55 -37.82
C LYS A 278 -37.34 -32.91 -37.11
N LYS A 279 -37.88 -33.08 -35.91
CA LYS A 279 -37.84 -34.34 -35.15
C LYS A 279 -38.74 -35.40 -35.80
N LEU A 280 -40.00 -35.06 -36.10
CA LEU A 280 -40.96 -35.95 -36.77
C LEU A 280 -40.46 -36.41 -38.16
N ASN A 281 -39.93 -35.50 -38.98
CA ASN A 281 -39.36 -35.83 -40.28
C ASN A 281 -38.10 -36.72 -40.14
N ARG A 282 -37.21 -36.47 -39.16
CA ARG A 282 -36.02 -37.31 -38.90
C ARG A 282 -36.38 -38.69 -38.34
N LEU A 283 -37.57 -38.84 -37.75
CA LEU A 283 -38.14 -40.11 -37.30
C LEU A 283 -39.05 -40.76 -38.37
N SER A 284 -39.06 -40.24 -39.60
CA SER A 284 -39.81 -40.77 -40.74
C SER A 284 -41.33 -40.90 -40.53
N TYR A 285 -41.92 -40.04 -39.69
CA TYR A 285 -43.38 -39.95 -39.54
C TYR A 285 -44.06 -39.13 -40.66
N GLY A 286 -43.30 -38.44 -41.51
CA GLY A 286 -43.82 -37.75 -42.70
C GLY A 286 -42.89 -36.65 -43.23
N SER A 287 -43.22 -36.12 -44.40
CA SER A 287 -42.45 -35.06 -45.08
C SER A 287 -42.99 -33.66 -44.76
N ILE A 288 -43.06 -33.30 -43.47
CA ILE A 288 -43.71 -32.03 -43.06
C ILE A 288 -42.88 -30.82 -43.48
N TYR A 289 -43.48 -29.87 -44.19
CA TYR A 289 -42.82 -28.61 -44.56
C TYR A 289 -42.50 -27.73 -43.33
N VAL A 290 -41.22 -27.32 -43.19
CA VAL A 290 -40.62 -26.90 -41.90
C VAL A 290 -40.78 -25.40 -41.60
N THR A 291 -42.03 -24.94 -41.61
CA THR A 291 -42.48 -23.59 -41.21
C THR A 291 -42.86 -23.52 -39.72
N ASN A 292 -43.01 -22.30 -39.18
CA ASN A 292 -43.51 -22.05 -37.80
C ASN A 292 -44.98 -22.47 -37.61
N TYR A 293 -45.78 -22.47 -38.68
CA TYR A 293 -47.21 -22.78 -38.66
C TYR A 293 -47.49 -24.29 -38.56
N TYR A 294 -48.34 -24.66 -37.60
CA TYR A 294 -48.77 -26.03 -37.35
C TYR A 294 -50.05 -26.32 -38.16
N GLY A 295 -49.88 -26.59 -39.46
CA GLY A 295 -51.00 -26.85 -40.39
C GLY A 295 -51.60 -28.26 -40.26
N GLY A 296 -52.70 -28.51 -40.98
CA GLY A 296 -53.46 -29.78 -40.90
C GLY A 296 -52.65 -31.06 -41.19
N TYR A 297 -51.64 -31.01 -42.07
CA TYR A 297 -50.74 -32.14 -42.27
C TYR A 297 -49.79 -32.38 -41.07
N THR A 298 -49.42 -31.32 -40.34
CA THR A 298 -48.62 -31.45 -39.10
C THR A 298 -49.45 -32.12 -38.00
N ASP A 299 -50.73 -31.75 -37.88
CA ASP A 299 -51.69 -32.39 -36.99
C ASP A 299 -51.89 -33.89 -37.32
N LYS A 300 -52.12 -34.24 -38.60
CA LYS A 300 -52.19 -35.65 -39.05
C LYS A 300 -50.94 -36.45 -38.64
N VAL A 301 -49.74 -35.90 -38.88
CA VAL A 301 -48.47 -36.58 -38.56
C VAL A 301 -48.23 -36.67 -37.04
N VAL A 302 -48.64 -35.67 -36.25
CA VAL A 302 -48.56 -35.78 -34.77
C VAL A 302 -49.58 -36.77 -34.22
N ARG A 303 -50.79 -36.88 -34.78
CA ARG A 303 -51.74 -37.94 -34.41
C ARG A 303 -51.20 -39.33 -34.75
N GLN A 304 -50.52 -39.48 -35.90
CA GLN A 304 -49.82 -40.72 -36.25
C GLN A 304 -48.68 -41.03 -35.28
N PHE A 305 -47.90 -40.02 -34.88
CA PHE A 305 -46.88 -40.16 -33.83
C PHE A 305 -47.49 -40.60 -32.49
N GLN A 306 -48.51 -39.90 -32.00
CA GLN A 306 -49.20 -40.22 -30.75
C GLN A 306 -49.76 -41.64 -30.76
N ARG A 307 -50.48 -42.03 -31.84
CA ARG A 307 -51.08 -43.36 -32.00
C ARG A 307 -50.04 -44.48 -31.99
N LYS A 308 -48.92 -44.33 -32.74
CA LYS A 308 -47.84 -45.34 -32.77
C LYS A 308 -47.08 -45.44 -31.43
N ASN A 309 -47.24 -44.46 -30.54
CA ASN A 309 -46.55 -44.36 -29.26
C ASN A 309 -47.48 -44.53 -28.04
N ASN A 310 -48.72 -44.99 -28.25
CA ASN A 310 -49.75 -45.22 -27.23
C ASN A 310 -50.07 -43.98 -26.36
N LEU A 311 -50.03 -42.80 -26.98
CA LEU A 311 -50.39 -41.52 -26.36
C LEU A 311 -51.84 -41.14 -26.68
N VAL A 312 -52.39 -40.16 -25.93
CA VAL A 312 -53.70 -39.57 -26.24
C VAL A 312 -53.63 -38.86 -27.60
N VAL A 313 -54.46 -39.30 -28.56
CA VAL A 313 -54.39 -38.90 -29.98
C VAL A 313 -55.14 -37.57 -30.23
N ASN A 314 -54.77 -36.53 -29.48
CA ASN A 314 -55.39 -35.20 -29.53
C ASN A 314 -54.81 -34.28 -30.63
N GLY A 315 -53.67 -34.62 -31.24
CA GLY A 315 -52.97 -33.80 -32.25
C GLY A 315 -52.21 -32.60 -31.68
N VAL A 316 -52.17 -32.45 -30.36
CA VAL A 316 -51.48 -31.41 -29.60
C VAL A 316 -50.14 -31.96 -29.10
N VAL A 317 -49.02 -31.28 -29.38
CA VAL A 317 -47.75 -31.62 -28.72
C VAL A 317 -47.73 -31.00 -27.32
N ASP A 318 -48.43 -31.66 -26.41
CA ASP A 318 -48.38 -31.44 -24.96
C ASP A 318 -47.03 -31.88 -24.34
N SER A 319 -46.90 -31.80 -23.01
CA SER A 319 -45.65 -32.17 -22.32
C SER A 319 -45.26 -33.63 -22.53
N VAL A 320 -46.23 -34.55 -22.51
CA VAL A 320 -45.99 -36.01 -22.62
C VAL A 320 -45.66 -36.38 -24.06
N THR A 321 -46.37 -35.79 -25.03
CA THR A 321 -46.12 -35.94 -26.46
C THR A 321 -44.75 -35.36 -26.85
N LYS A 322 -44.36 -34.22 -26.28
CA LYS A 322 -43.03 -33.61 -26.47
C LYS A 322 -41.92 -34.48 -25.89
N GLU A 323 -42.10 -34.98 -24.67
CA GLU A 323 -41.11 -35.84 -24.03
C GLU A 323 -40.92 -37.16 -24.78
N LYS A 324 -42.01 -37.82 -25.18
CA LYS A 324 -41.95 -39.06 -25.98
C LYS A 324 -41.37 -38.82 -27.37
N LEU A 325 -41.70 -37.70 -28.05
CA LEU A 325 -41.07 -37.32 -29.31
C LEU A 325 -39.56 -37.09 -29.16
N ASP A 326 -39.15 -36.48 -28.06
CA ASP A 326 -37.73 -36.29 -27.75
C ASP A 326 -37.06 -37.61 -27.38
N LYS A 327 -37.73 -38.53 -26.66
CA LYS A 327 -37.25 -39.88 -26.33
C LYS A 327 -37.03 -40.74 -27.58
N GLU A 328 -37.99 -40.75 -28.52
CA GLU A 328 -37.82 -41.43 -29.82
C GLU A 328 -36.70 -40.79 -30.64
N PHE A 329 -36.60 -39.45 -30.67
CA PHE A 329 -35.51 -38.75 -31.36
C PHE A 329 -34.12 -39.06 -30.77
N ARG A 330 -34.07 -39.35 -29.47
CA ARG A 330 -32.89 -39.75 -28.67
C ARG A 330 -32.59 -41.26 -28.76
N ALA A 331 -33.30 -42.03 -29.59
CA ALA A 331 -33.05 -43.47 -29.77
C ALA A 331 -31.57 -43.76 -30.06
N THR A 332 -30.99 -44.66 -29.27
CA THR A 332 -29.56 -45.01 -29.34
C THR A 332 -29.31 -45.93 -30.54
N PHE A 333 -28.52 -45.48 -31.50
CA PHE A 333 -28.13 -46.34 -32.63
C PHE A 333 -27.03 -47.30 -32.19
N GLN A 334 -27.24 -48.59 -32.35
CA GLN A 334 -26.34 -49.65 -31.89
C GLN A 334 -26.19 -50.75 -32.95
N MET A 335 -25.16 -51.59 -32.80
CA MET A 335 -24.85 -52.68 -33.73
C MET A 335 -26.07 -53.58 -34.01
N GLY A 336 -26.28 -53.93 -35.27
CA GLY A 336 -27.45 -54.68 -35.74
C GLY A 336 -28.66 -53.82 -36.10
N GLY A 337 -28.79 -52.62 -35.53
CA GLY A 337 -29.96 -51.75 -35.75
C GLY A 337 -30.08 -51.20 -37.17
N ARG A 338 -31.33 -51.00 -37.63
CA ARG A 338 -31.69 -50.21 -38.82
C ARG A 338 -32.54 -49.01 -38.40
N HIS A 339 -32.21 -47.81 -38.88
CA HIS A 339 -32.92 -46.57 -38.56
C HIS A 339 -32.53 -45.42 -39.50
N GLU A 340 -33.50 -44.61 -39.95
CA GLU A 340 -33.28 -43.55 -40.95
C GLU A 340 -32.43 -42.35 -40.47
N GLY A 341 -32.16 -42.27 -39.18
CA GLY A 341 -31.14 -41.35 -38.63
C GLY A 341 -29.69 -41.78 -38.91
N ILE A 342 -29.42 -43.07 -39.16
CA ILE A 342 -28.05 -43.62 -39.27
C ILE A 342 -27.27 -43.09 -40.50
N PRO A 343 -27.84 -42.93 -41.71
CA PRO A 343 -27.11 -42.36 -42.84
C PRO A 343 -26.61 -40.94 -42.54
N LYS A 344 -27.40 -40.14 -41.79
CA LYS A 344 -27.01 -38.79 -41.35
C LYS A 344 -25.87 -38.85 -40.33
N MET A 345 -25.95 -39.72 -39.33
CA MET A 345 -24.86 -39.93 -38.37
C MET A 345 -23.55 -40.34 -39.06
N LYS A 346 -23.60 -41.27 -40.03
CA LYS A 346 -22.41 -41.70 -40.79
C LYS A 346 -21.80 -40.57 -41.63
N ARG A 347 -22.62 -39.70 -42.25
CA ARG A 347 -22.14 -38.50 -42.96
C ARG A 347 -21.48 -37.50 -42.00
N ASN A 348 -22.04 -37.31 -40.80
CA ASN A 348 -21.44 -36.48 -39.74
C ASN A 348 -20.06 -37.02 -39.34
N LEU A 349 -19.96 -38.32 -39.01
CA LEU A 349 -18.69 -38.98 -38.69
C LEU A 349 -17.65 -38.81 -39.81
N LYS A 350 -18.04 -39.00 -41.08
CA LYS A 350 -17.14 -38.78 -42.24
C LYS A 350 -16.60 -37.35 -42.29
N ARG A 351 -17.43 -36.33 -42.05
CA ARG A 351 -17.00 -34.92 -42.00
C ARG A 351 -16.10 -34.59 -40.80
N LEU A 352 -16.24 -35.33 -39.71
CA LEU A 352 -15.42 -35.22 -38.50
C LEU A 352 -14.10 -36.02 -38.58
N GLY A 353 -13.74 -36.56 -39.75
CA GLY A 353 -12.52 -37.37 -39.95
C GLY A 353 -12.71 -38.88 -39.70
N PHE A 354 -13.82 -39.29 -39.08
CA PHE A 354 -14.14 -40.69 -38.77
C PHE A 354 -14.83 -41.39 -39.95
N GLY A 355 -14.15 -41.45 -41.09
CA GLY A 355 -14.67 -41.97 -42.37
C GLY A 355 -14.68 -43.50 -42.54
N GLY A 356 -14.80 -43.96 -43.79
CA GLY A 356 -14.67 -45.38 -44.18
C GLY A 356 -15.97 -46.22 -44.18
N MET A 357 -17.07 -45.74 -43.59
CA MET A 357 -18.35 -46.48 -43.55
C MET A 357 -19.17 -46.36 -44.85
N ARG A 358 -19.81 -47.46 -45.29
CA ARG A 358 -20.92 -47.41 -46.27
C ARG A 358 -22.13 -46.67 -45.67
N ILE A 359 -22.63 -45.65 -46.38
CA ILE A 359 -23.68 -44.72 -45.90
C ILE A 359 -25.10 -45.31 -46.09
N THR A 360 -25.35 -46.45 -45.44
CA THR A 360 -26.67 -47.13 -45.38
C THR A 360 -27.39 -46.88 -44.05
N ASN A 361 -28.69 -47.19 -43.97
CA ASN A 361 -29.48 -47.11 -42.73
C ASN A 361 -29.18 -48.22 -41.69
N TYR A 362 -28.34 -49.20 -42.03
CA TYR A 362 -27.90 -50.29 -41.16
C TYR A 362 -26.62 -49.99 -40.38
N TYR A 363 -26.60 -50.29 -39.07
CA TYR A 363 -25.45 -50.10 -38.18
C TYR A 363 -24.63 -51.39 -38.03
N GLY A 364 -23.75 -51.65 -39.00
CA GLY A 364 -22.84 -52.81 -38.98
C GLY A 364 -21.65 -52.65 -38.03
N SER A 365 -20.88 -53.73 -37.85
CA SER A 365 -19.67 -53.78 -37.02
C SER A 365 -18.66 -52.66 -37.30
N TYR A 366 -18.38 -52.35 -38.56
CA TYR A 366 -17.49 -51.24 -38.94
C TYR A 366 -18.05 -49.85 -38.55
N THR A 367 -19.39 -49.71 -38.49
CA THR A 367 -20.03 -48.49 -37.96
C THR A 367 -19.84 -48.39 -36.45
N ALA A 368 -19.99 -49.50 -35.73
CA ALA A 368 -19.68 -49.57 -34.30
C ALA A 368 -18.19 -49.26 -34.03
N LYS A 369 -17.26 -49.77 -34.87
CA LYS A 369 -15.82 -49.44 -34.78
C LYS A 369 -15.59 -47.94 -34.93
N LYS A 370 -16.12 -47.29 -35.98
CA LYS A 370 -15.93 -45.84 -36.17
C LYS A 370 -16.61 -44.97 -35.11
N VAL A 371 -17.68 -45.47 -34.48
CA VAL A 371 -18.26 -44.82 -33.28
C VAL A 371 -17.39 -45.03 -32.04
N LYS A 372 -16.75 -46.20 -31.85
CA LYS A 372 -15.72 -46.38 -30.81
C LYS A 372 -14.49 -45.48 -31.03
N ASP A 373 -14.03 -45.34 -32.28
CA ASP A 373 -12.93 -44.43 -32.64
C ASP A 373 -13.28 -42.97 -32.25
N PHE A 374 -14.49 -42.51 -32.61
CA PHE A 374 -15.00 -41.18 -32.24
C PHE A 374 -15.13 -41.01 -30.72
N GLN A 375 -15.73 -41.99 -30.03
CA GLN A 375 -15.91 -41.95 -28.57
C GLN A 375 -14.57 -41.85 -27.85
N ARG A 376 -13.57 -42.64 -28.26
CA ARG A 376 -12.22 -42.62 -27.68
C ARG A 376 -11.52 -41.28 -27.86
N TYR A 377 -11.62 -40.63 -29.03
CA TYR A 377 -10.99 -39.32 -29.28
C TYR A 377 -11.61 -38.18 -28.47
N TYR A 378 -12.92 -38.26 -28.16
CA TYR A 378 -13.65 -37.24 -27.38
C TYR A 378 -13.90 -37.64 -25.91
N GLY A 379 -13.20 -38.64 -25.37
CA GLY A 379 -13.31 -39.04 -23.96
C GLY A 379 -14.67 -39.62 -23.53
N LEU A 380 -15.49 -40.08 -24.48
CA LEU A 380 -16.83 -40.62 -24.24
C LEU A 380 -16.79 -42.12 -23.96
N ASN A 381 -17.76 -42.64 -23.19
CA ASN A 381 -17.92 -44.07 -22.90
C ASN A 381 -17.91 -44.91 -24.21
N VAL A 382 -16.85 -45.71 -24.40
CA VAL A 382 -16.47 -46.38 -25.67
C VAL A 382 -17.30 -47.63 -25.97
N THR A 383 -18.62 -47.48 -25.88
CA THR A 383 -19.63 -48.54 -26.07
C THR A 383 -19.76 -49.00 -27.52
N GLY A 384 -19.42 -48.15 -28.49
CA GLY A 384 -19.76 -48.36 -29.90
C GLY A 384 -21.24 -48.16 -30.23
N LYS A 385 -22.03 -47.68 -29.26
CA LYS A 385 -23.43 -47.25 -29.44
C LYS A 385 -23.46 -45.73 -29.53
N ALA A 386 -24.11 -45.17 -30.56
CA ALA A 386 -24.31 -43.74 -30.70
C ALA A 386 -25.46 -43.25 -29.80
N THR A 387 -25.17 -43.21 -28.49
CA THR A 387 -26.00 -42.60 -27.43
C THR A 387 -26.20 -41.09 -27.66
N MET A 388 -27.07 -40.46 -26.86
CA MET A 388 -27.29 -39.01 -26.86
C MET A 388 -25.96 -38.24 -26.83
N ALA A 389 -25.15 -38.38 -25.76
CA ALA A 389 -23.86 -37.72 -25.63
C ALA A 389 -22.93 -37.91 -26.84
N THR A 390 -22.97 -39.09 -27.49
CA THR A 390 -22.20 -39.36 -28.70
C THR A 390 -22.73 -38.56 -29.91
N GLN A 391 -24.04 -38.45 -30.08
CA GLN A 391 -24.65 -37.66 -31.17
C GLN A 391 -24.58 -36.15 -30.91
N ASP A 392 -24.66 -35.73 -29.65
CA ASP A 392 -24.61 -34.32 -29.24
C ASP A 392 -23.17 -33.78 -29.41
N LYS A 393 -22.13 -34.52 -29.01
CA LYS A 393 -20.72 -34.14 -29.28
C LYS A 393 -20.40 -34.09 -30.77
N MET A 394 -21.00 -34.96 -31.60
CA MET A 394 -20.91 -34.85 -33.07
C MET A 394 -21.55 -33.55 -33.59
N TYR A 395 -22.67 -33.11 -33.00
CA TYR A 395 -23.35 -31.89 -33.42
C TYR A 395 -22.57 -30.64 -32.99
N GLU A 396 -22.15 -30.58 -31.72
CA GLU A 396 -21.31 -29.53 -31.13
C GLU A 396 -20.12 -29.19 -32.03
N VAL A 397 -19.25 -30.17 -32.32
CA VAL A 397 -18.04 -29.97 -33.14
C VAL A 397 -18.38 -29.50 -34.55
N LEU A 398 -19.41 -30.08 -35.19
CA LEU A 398 -19.88 -29.65 -36.52
C LEU A 398 -20.41 -28.21 -36.54
N THR A 399 -20.87 -27.69 -35.40
CA THR A 399 -21.35 -26.30 -35.24
C THR A 399 -20.28 -25.30 -34.79
N SER A 400 -19.03 -25.71 -34.60
CA SER A 400 -17.92 -24.81 -34.22
C SER A 400 -17.81 -23.58 -35.13
N ASN A 401 -17.58 -22.41 -34.53
CA ASN A 401 -17.34 -21.16 -35.26
C ASN A 401 -15.91 -21.04 -35.82
N ILE A 402 -15.05 -22.05 -35.62
CA ILE A 402 -13.64 -22.05 -36.02
C ILE A 402 -13.44 -23.07 -37.16
N GLN A 403 -14.16 -22.88 -38.25
CA GLN A 403 -14.11 -23.69 -39.47
C GLN A 403 -14.34 -22.82 -40.71
N GLU A 404 -14.07 -23.38 -41.89
CA GLU A 404 -14.19 -22.68 -43.18
C GLU A 404 -15.53 -21.91 -43.36
N GLY A 405 -15.42 -20.71 -43.91
CA GLY A 405 -16.55 -19.80 -44.14
C GLY A 405 -17.01 -19.01 -42.92
N LYS A 406 -16.42 -19.23 -41.73
CA LYS A 406 -16.79 -18.51 -40.49
C LYS A 406 -15.84 -17.36 -40.17
N ARG A 407 -16.32 -16.44 -39.32
CA ARG A 407 -15.52 -15.39 -38.68
C ARG A 407 -15.58 -15.54 -37.16
N HIS A 408 -14.44 -15.42 -36.48
CA HIS A 408 -14.34 -15.56 -35.03
C HIS A 408 -13.07 -14.90 -34.47
N LYS A 409 -13.14 -14.36 -33.25
CA LYS A 409 -12.07 -13.57 -32.62
C LYS A 409 -10.75 -14.34 -32.37
N ILE A 410 -10.81 -15.68 -32.29
CA ILE A 410 -9.63 -16.53 -32.06
C ILE A 410 -8.87 -16.91 -33.34
N ILE A 411 -9.46 -16.72 -34.52
CA ILE A 411 -8.87 -17.15 -35.79
C ILE A 411 -7.52 -16.47 -36.08
N PRO A 412 -7.31 -15.16 -35.85
CA PRO A 412 -6.00 -14.52 -36.00
C PRO A 412 -4.92 -15.18 -35.13
N THR A 413 -5.22 -15.45 -33.86
CA THR A 413 -4.34 -16.15 -32.90
C THR A 413 -3.95 -17.54 -33.40
N MET A 414 -4.92 -18.33 -33.84
CA MET A 414 -4.70 -19.68 -34.39
C MET A 414 -3.81 -19.60 -35.65
N LYS A 415 -4.08 -18.66 -36.55
CA LYS A 415 -3.30 -18.46 -37.78
C LYS A 415 -1.86 -18.03 -37.50
N LYS A 416 -1.62 -17.12 -36.54
CA LYS A 416 -0.26 -16.78 -36.08
C LYS A 416 0.49 -18.02 -35.64
N LYS A 417 -0.11 -18.84 -34.76
CA LYS A 417 0.50 -20.10 -34.28
C LYS A 417 0.83 -21.06 -35.42
N MET A 418 -0.07 -21.20 -36.39
CA MET A 418 0.16 -22.02 -37.60
C MET A 418 1.28 -21.46 -38.50
N ASN A 419 1.30 -20.15 -38.76
CA ASN A 419 2.34 -19.49 -39.55
C ASN A 419 3.73 -19.71 -38.94
N TRP A 420 3.85 -19.54 -37.62
CA TRP A 420 5.07 -19.79 -36.83
C TRP A 420 5.53 -21.26 -36.81
N LEU A 421 4.62 -22.21 -37.07
CA LEU A 421 4.90 -23.65 -37.16
C LEU A 421 5.18 -24.13 -38.60
N GLY A 422 5.44 -23.22 -39.55
CA GLY A 422 5.72 -23.57 -40.95
C GLY A 422 4.48 -23.88 -41.79
N TYR A 423 3.27 -23.78 -41.23
CA TYR A 423 2.01 -23.77 -41.99
C TYR A 423 1.73 -22.34 -42.45
N SER A 424 2.68 -21.77 -43.17
CA SER A 424 2.83 -20.34 -43.45
C SER A 424 1.89 -19.79 -44.53
N TYR A 425 2.04 -18.50 -44.84
CA TYR A 425 1.25 -17.75 -45.85
C TYR A 425 -0.26 -17.62 -45.53
N ILE A 426 -0.69 -17.91 -44.30
CA ILE A 426 -2.09 -17.72 -43.91
C ILE A 426 -2.32 -16.26 -43.50
N SER A 427 -3.05 -15.51 -44.32
CA SER A 427 -3.48 -14.14 -43.99
C SER A 427 -4.27 -14.09 -42.69
N GLU A 428 -3.81 -13.30 -41.71
CA GLU A 428 -4.18 -13.36 -40.29
C GLU A 428 -5.53 -12.69 -39.94
N THR A 429 -6.41 -12.52 -40.92
CA THR A 429 -7.75 -11.97 -40.75
C THR A 429 -8.65 -12.84 -39.85
N ASN A 430 -9.73 -12.26 -39.32
CA ASN A 430 -10.71 -13.00 -38.51
C ASN A 430 -11.55 -14.04 -39.30
N TYR A 431 -11.36 -14.18 -40.62
CA TYR A 431 -12.11 -15.07 -41.51
C TYR A 431 -11.36 -16.37 -41.80
N PHE A 432 -12.04 -17.50 -41.66
CA PHE A 432 -11.49 -18.82 -41.96
C PHE A 432 -11.70 -19.14 -43.45
N GLY A 433 -10.69 -18.86 -44.28
CA GLY A 433 -10.73 -19.14 -45.72
C GLY A 433 -10.32 -20.58 -46.08
N SER A 434 -10.52 -20.93 -47.35
CA SER A 434 -10.17 -22.25 -47.91
C SER A 434 -8.68 -22.61 -47.76
N TYR A 435 -7.78 -21.63 -47.93
CA TYR A 435 -6.35 -21.82 -47.68
C TYR A 435 -6.06 -22.16 -46.21
N THR A 436 -6.76 -21.50 -45.26
CA THR A 436 -6.68 -21.85 -43.82
C THR A 436 -7.18 -23.28 -43.58
N ASN A 437 -8.22 -23.74 -44.30
CA ASN A 437 -8.68 -25.14 -44.23
C ASN A 437 -7.62 -26.12 -44.79
N LYS A 438 -7.02 -25.80 -45.94
CA LYS A 438 -5.93 -26.60 -46.54
C LYS A 438 -4.76 -26.76 -45.55
N MET A 439 -4.34 -25.67 -44.89
CA MET A 439 -3.27 -25.70 -43.89
C MET A 439 -3.70 -26.41 -42.59
N LEU A 440 -4.93 -26.23 -42.10
CA LEU A 440 -5.37 -26.93 -40.88
C LEU A 440 -5.50 -28.44 -41.11
N LYS A 441 -5.99 -28.86 -42.27
CA LYS A 441 -6.00 -30.28 -42.67
C LYS A 441 -4.59 -30.86 -42.86
N LYS A 442 -3.58 -30.03 -43.19
CA LYS A 442 -2.17 -30.44 -43.14
C LYS A 442 -1.75 -30.64 -41.68
N PHE A 443 -1.90 -29.64 -40.83
CA PHE A 443 -1.61 -29.71 -39.39
C PHE A 443 -2.26 -30.94 -38.71
N GLN A 444 -3.54 -31.19 -38.97
CA GLN A 444 -4.25 -32.35 -38.42
C GLN A 444 -3.64 -33.68 -38.87
N ARG A 445 -3.31 -33.83 -40.17
CA ARG A 445 -2.67 -35.04 -40.69
C ARG A 445 -1.29 -35.27 -40.08
N ASP A 446 -0.45 -34.24 -40.11
CA ASP A 446 0.95 -34.28 -39.68
C ASP A 446 1.07 -34.58 -38.17
N HIS A 447 0.03 -34.26 -37.40
CA HIS A 447 -0.06 -34.52 -35.97
C HIS A 447 -1.05 -35.64 -35.58
N GLN A 448 -1.43 -36.49 -36.55
CA GLN A 448 -2.24 -37.71 -36.36
C GLN A 448 -3.64 -37.48 -35.76
N LEU A 449 -4.22 -36.30 -36.01
CA LEU A 449 -5.59 -35.94 -35.64
C LEU A 449 -6.60 -36.33 -36.74
N PRO A 450 -7.89 -36.51 -36.41
CA PRO A 450 -8.96 -36.60 -37.39
C PRO A 450 -8.97 -35.37 -38.31
N VAL A 451 -8.83 -35.60 -39.62
CA VAL A 451 -8.68 -34.51 -40.62
C VAL A 451 -10.05 -33.91 -40.95
N SER A 452 -10.58 -33.11 -40.02
CA SER A 452 -11.90 -32.47 -40.09
C SER A 452 -11.90 -31.16 -40.90
N GLY A 453 -10.81 -30.38 -40.84
CA GLY A 453 -10.80 -28.97 -41.28
C GLY A 453 -11.57 -28.02 -40.35
N ILE A 454 -11.92 -28.49 -39.16
CA ILE A 454 -12.49 -27.71 -38.05
C ILE A 454 -11.37 -27.59 -37.01
N ALA A 455 -11.20 -26.41 -36.41
CA ALA A 455 -10.32 -26.25 -35.25
C ALA A 455 -11.15 -26.44 -33.98
N GLU A 456 -11.47 -27.70 -33.68
CA GLU A 456 -12.06 -28.06 -32.38
C GLU A 456 -11.02 -28.09 -31.26
N GLU A 457 -11.49 -28.19 -30.03
CA GLU A 457 -10.70 -28.18 -28.78
C GLU A 457 -9.43 -29.05 -28.86
N ASN A 458 -9.55 -30.33 -29.24
CA ASN A 458 -8.39 -31.22 -29.37
C ASN A 458 -7.36 -30.74 -30.42
N THR A 459 -7.82 -30.19 -31.55
CA THR A 459 -6.94 -29.61 -32.58
C THR A 459 -6.25 -28.33 -32.07
N LEU A 460 -6.96 -27.47 -31.32
CA LEU A 460 -6.39 -26.26 -30.72
C LEU A 460 -5.39 -26.58 -29.60
N ASN A 461 -5.72 -27.53 -28.72
CA ASN A 461 -4.84 -27.97 -27.64
C ASN A 461 -3.56 -28.63 -28.19
N LYS A 462 -3.68 -29.39 -29.30
CA LYS A 462 -2.51 -29.92 -30.03
C LYS A 462 -1.70 -28.82 -30.70
N LEU A 463 -2.33 -27.81 -31.30
CA LEU A 463 -1.66 -26.65 -31.91
C LEU A 463 -0.85 -25.90 -30.86
N ASP A 464 -1.44 -25.62 -29.71
CA ASP A 464 -0.79 -24.91 -28.60
C ASP A 464 0.35 -25.73 -27.99
N LYS A 465 0.18 -27.05 -27.83
CA LYS A 465 1.26 -27.93 -27.36
C LYS A 465 2.45 -27.99 -28.34
N VAL A 466 2.20 -28.08 -29.65
CA VAL A 466 3.27 -28.08 -30.67
C VAL A 466 3.94 -26.70 -30.77
N PHE A 467 3.16 -25.63 -30.67
CA PHE A 467 3.65 -24.25 -30.67
C PHE A 467 4.56 -23.96 -29.47
N ASN A 468 4.13 -24.26 -28.24
CA ASN A 468 4.96 -24.08 -27.04
C ASN A 468 6.24 -24.94 -27.12
N ASN A 469 6.11 -26.21 -27.56
CA ASN A 469 7.25 -27.11 -27.78
C ASN A 469 8.27 -26.60 -28.84
N THR A 470 7.91 -25.61 -29.66
CA THR A 470 8.82 -25.03 -30.68
C THR A 470 9.74 -23.95 -30.10
N PHE A 471 9.35 -23.30 -29.00
CA PHE A 471 10.04 -22.13 -28.44
C PHE A 471 10.42 -22.29 -26.96
N GLN A 472 10.76 -23.51 -26.57
CA GLN A 472 11.22 -23.88 -25.23
C GLN A 472 12.70 -24.32 -25.25
N PRO A 473 13.38 -24.42 -24.09
CA PRO A 473 14.75 -24.95 -24.01
C PRO A 473 14.87 -26.35 -24.64
N GLY A 474 15.92 -26.56 -25.42
CA GLY A 474 16.18 -27.81 -26.14
C GLY A 474 15.69 -27.82 -27.60
N SER A 475 14.66 -27.05 -27.93
CA SER A 475 14.00 -27.08 -29.25
C SER A 475 14.93 -26.70 -30.41
N ARG A 476 14.72 -27.32 -31.57
CA ARG A 476 15.41 -27.02 -32.84
C ARG A 476 14.40 -26.75 -33.95
N HIS A 477 14.26 -25.49 -34.36
CA HIS A 477 13.35 -25.08 -35.44
C HIS A 477 13.80 -23.74 -36.06
N ASP A 478 13.57 -23.50 -37.34
CA ASP A 478 13.99 -22.24 -37.99
C ASP A 478 13.26 -21.01 -37.44
N SER A 479 12.05 -21.19 -36.91
CA SER A 479 11.32 -20.17 -36.16
C SER A 479 12.11 -19.62 -34.96
N VAL A 480 12.99 -20.41 -34.35
CA VAL A 480 13.90 -19.96 -33.28
C VAL A 480 14.93 -18.96 -33.82
N VAL A 481 15.35 -19.08 -35.08
CA VAL A 481 16.21 -18.09 -35.77
C VAL A 481 15.49 -16.74 -35.85
N THR A 482 14.20 -16.75 -36.22
CA THR A 482 13.36 -15.55 -36.30
C THR A 482 13.15 -14.92 -34.91
N LEU A 483 12.72 -15.70 -33.92
CA LEU A 483 12.59 -15.26 -32.53
C LEU A 483 13.87 -14.60 -32.00
N LYS A 484 15.05 -15.18 -32.25
CA LYS A 484 16.34 -14.60 -31.82
C LYS A 484 16.70 -13.32 -32.56
N LYS A 485 16.38 -13.22 -33.86
CA LYS A 485 16.55 -11.98 -34.64
C LYS A 485 15.61 -10.87 -34.12
N GLU A 486 14.40 -11.24 -33.71
CA GLU A 486 13.38 -10.33 -33.19
C GLU A 486 13.69 -9.84 -31.78
N LEU A 487 14.00 -10.74 -30.84
CA LEU A 487 14.49 -10.37 -29.50
C LEU A 487 15.70 -9.45 -29.59
N ARG A 488 16.64 -9.73 -30.51
CA ARG A 488 17.78 -8.84 -30.80
C ARG A 488 17.34 -7.44 -31.28
N LYS A 489 16.33 -7.33 -32.15
CA LYS A 489 15.79 -6.03 -32.63
C LYS A 489 15.17 -5.21 -31.49
N VAL A 490 14.44 -5.83 -30.57
CA VAL A 490 13.86 -5.14 -29.40
C VAL A 490 14.85 -4.97 -28.22
N GLY A 491 16.12 -5.34 -28.42
CA GLY A 491 17.25 -5.10 -27.50
C GLY A 491 17.79 -6.35 -26.79
N PHE A 492 16.96 -7.39 -26.61
CA PHE A 492 17.25 -8.63 -25.87
C PHE A 492 18.16 -9.60 -26.67
N GLY A 493 19.31 -9.09 -27.12
CA GLY A 493 20.28 -9.77 -27.98
C GLY A 493 21.39 -10.52 -27.21
N GLY A 494 22.62 -10.51 -27.75
CA GLY A 494 23.77 -11.18 -27.14
C GLY A 494 23.74 -12.72 -27.19
N MET A 495 22.93 -13.31 -28.08
CA MET A 495 22.87 -14.76 -28.30
C MET A 495 23.10 -15.14 -29.77
N ARG A 496 23.69 -16.33 -29.99
CA ARG A 496 23.94 -16.88 -31.34
C ARG A 496 22.62 -17.21 -32.03
N VAL A 497 22.42 -16.60 -33.19
CA VAL A 497 21.23 -16.78 -34.05
C VAL A 497 21.39 -18.10 -34.80
N THR A 498 20.72 -19.13 -34.28
CA THR A 498 20.71 -20.52 -34.76
C THR A 498 19.34 -21.12 -34.44
N SER A 499 18.95 -22.20 -35.11
CA SER A 499 17.67 -22.88 -34.89
C SER A 499 17.54 -23.56 -33.51
N TYR A 500 18.65 -23.74 -32.77
CA TYR A 500 18.67 -24.36 -31.43
C TYR A 500 18.41 -23.37 -30.28
N TYR A 501 17.39 -23.65 -29.46
CA TYR A 501 17.01 -22.87 -28.28
C TYR A 501 17.80 -23.34 -27.03
N GLY A 502 18.98 -22.77 -26.81
CA GLY A 502 19.84 -23.10 -25.66
C GLY A 502 19.62 -22.21 -24.43
N ASN A 503 20.38 -22.46 -23.35
CA ASN A 503 20.27 -21.75 -22.07
C ASN A 503 20.40 -20.21 -22.18
N TYR A 504 21.25 -19.70 -23.07
CA TYR A 504 21.33 -18.25 -23.35
C TYR A 504 20.03 -17.69 -23.96
N THR A 505 19.28 -18.49 -24.74
CA THR A 505 17.97 -18.12 -25.28
C THR A 505 16.91 -18.14 -24.19
N LYS A 506 16.90 -19.17 -23.32
CA LYS A 506 16.07 -19.21 -22.10
C LYS A 506 16.29 -17.97 -21.24
N LYS A 507 17.57 -17.58 -21.02
CA LYS A 507 17.92 -16.37 -20.27
C LYS A 507 17.37 -15.10 -20.91
N ARG A 508 17.58 -14.88 -22.22
CA ARG A 508 17.05 -13.68 -22.90
C ARG A 508 15.52 -13.62 -22.96
N VAL A 509 14.84 -14.75 -22.98
CA VAL A 509 13.38 -14.79 -22.87
C VAL A 509 12.92 -14.53 -21.44
N LYS A 510 13.60 -15.04 -20.40
CA LYS A 510 13.35 -14.63 -19.00
C LYS A 510 13.62 -13.12 -18.80
N ASP A 511 14.68 -12.56 -19.38
CA ASP A 511 14.98 -11.13 -19.32
C ASP A 511 13.83 -10.30 -19.93
N PHE A 512 13.35 -10.70 -21.12
CA PHE A 512 12.23 -10.05 -21.82
C PHE A 512 10.91 -10.16 -21.03
N GLN A 513 10.59 -11.36 -20.54
CA GLN A 513 9.38 -11.61 -19.75
C GLN A 513 9.36 -10.76 -18.49
N ARG A 514 10.48 -10.74 -17.73
CA ARG A 514 10.62 -9.94 -16.51
C ARG A 514 10.47 -8.44 -16.76
N TYR A 515 11.06 -7.90 -17.84
CA TYR A 515 10.98 -6.48 -18.16
C TYR A 515 9.58 -6.03 -18.59
N TYR A 516 8.80 -6.90 -19.24
CA TYR A 516 7.43 -6.60 -19.70
C TYR A 516 6.31 -7.16 -18.81
N GLY A 517 6.61 -7.64 -17.60
CA GLY A 517 5.62 -8.12 -16.64
C GLY A 517 4.89 -9.41 -17.05
N LEU A 518 5.55 -10.28 -17.82
CA LEU A 518 5.03 -11.58 -18.25
C LEU A 518 5.52 -12.70 -17.31
N ASN A 519 4.81 -13.82 -17.26
CA ASN A 519 5.28 -15.01 -16.53
C ASN A 519 6.66 -15.47 -17.04
N VAL A 520 7.62 -15.65 -16.12
CA VAL A 520 9.07 -15.70 -16.39
C VAL A 520 9.56 -17.15 -16.55
N THR A 521 8.90 -17.93 -17.40
CA THR A 521 9.23 -19.35 -17.65
C THR A 521 10.57 -19.51 -18.40
N GLY A 522 10.91 -18.56 -19.27
CA GLY A 522 12.01 -18.69 -20.23
C GLY A 522 11.63 -19.46 -21.49
N GLU A 523 10.34 -19.66 -21.75
CA GLU A 523 9.77 -20.21 -22.98
C GLU A 523 9.05 -19.08 -23.73
N ALA A 524 9.25 -18.93 -25.04
CA ALA A 524 8.56 -17.89 -25.80
C ALA A 524 7.16 -18.37 -26.23
N ASN A 525 6.29 -18.51 -25.24
CA ASN A 525 4.87 -18.83 -25.41
C ASN A 525 4.10 -17.71 -26.15
N TYR A 526 2.81 -17.92 -26.42
CA TYR A 526 2.00 -16.98 -27.21
C TYR A 526 1.94 -15.56 -26.62
N SER A 527 1.90 -15.42 -25.29
CA SER A 527 1.92 -14.10 -24.64
C SER A 527 3.24 -13.36 -24.90
N THR A 528 4.36 -14.08 -24.77
CA THR A 528 5.71 -13.59 -25.05
C THR A 528 5.87 -13.14 -26.50
N LEU A 529 5.46 -13.97 -27.46
CA LEU A 529 5.53 -13.68 -28.89
C LEU A 529 4.57 -12.55 -29.31
N SER A 530 3.38 -12.47 -28.72
CA SER A 530 2.42 -11.38 -28.93
C SER A 530 2.95 -10.04 -28.43
N LYS A 531 3.60 -10.00 -27.25
CA LYS A 531 4.25 -8.78 -26.74
C LYS A 531 5.43 -8.37 -27.63
N LEU A 532 6.24 -9.32 -28.09
CA LEU A 532 7.37 -9.09 -28.99
C LEU A 532 6.92 -8.46 -30.31
N ASP A 533 5.90 -9.05 -30.96
CA ASP A 533 5.27 -8.55 -32.18
C ASP A 533 4.63 -7.16 -32.00
N ASN A 534 4.00 -6.89 -30.85
CA ASN A 534 3.47 -5.56 -30.52
C ASN A 534 4.58 -4.48 -30.51
N ILE A 535 5.72 -4.78 -29.87
CA ILE A 535 6.87 -3.86 -29.82
C ILE A 535 7.50 -3.68 -31.21
N LEU A 536 7.62 -4.74 -32.01
CA LEU A 536 8.13 -4.70 -33.38
C LEU A 536 7.24 -3.91 -34.35
N ASN A 537 5.93 -3.82 -34.08
CA ASN A 537 4.99 -3.02 -34.86
C ASN A 537 4.77 -1.59 -34.30
N ASN A 538 5.41 -1.24 -33.20
CA ASN A 538 5.28 0.08 -32.58
C ASN A 538 5.70 1.22 -33.55
N PRO A 539 4.91 2.28 -33.74
CA PRO A 539 5.24 3.38 -34.64
C PRO A 539 6.41 4.27 -34.18
N PHE A 540 6.88 4.12 -32.94
CA PHE A 540 7.93 4.95 -32.32
C PHE A 540 9.30 4.24 -32.29
N GLN A 541 9.77 3.82 -33.46
CA GLN A 541 11.07 3.19 -33.67
C GLN A 541 11.70 3.65 -34.99
N LYS A 542 13.01 3.44 -35.14
CA LYS A 542 13.80 3.83 -36.31
C LYS A 542 13.12 3.45 -37.64
N GLY A 543 12.99 4.40 -38.55
CA GLY A 543 12.47 4.18 -39.89
C GLY A 543 10.94 4.30 -40.05
N LYS A 544 10.17 4.32 -38.95
CA LYS A 544 8.70 4.45 -39.02
C LYS A 544 8.27 5.92 -39.14
N ARG A 545 7.07 6.15 -39.71
CA ARG A 545 6.39 7.45 -39.77
C ARG A 545 5.02 7.35 -39.07
N SER A 546 4.65 8.36 -38.30
CA SER A 546 3.32 8.48 -37.67
C SER A 546 3.01 9.91 -37.26
N LYS A 547 1.74 10.34 -37.40
CA LYS A 547 1.28 11.65 -36.87
C LYS A 547 1.52 11.77 -35.36
N LYS A 548 1.46 10.66 -34.60
CA LYS A 548 1.70 10.66 -33.15
C LYS A 548 3.16 10.93 -32.76
N THR A 549 4.12 10.70 -33.67
CA THR A 549 5.56 10.93 -33.42
C THR A 549 5.86 12.40 -33.11
N VAL A 550 5.11 13.34 -33.68
CA VAL A 550 5.22 14.79 -33.39
C VAL A 550 5.01 15.08 -31.90
N SER A 551 3.93 14.53 -31.32
CA SER A 551 3.60 14.70 -29.90
C SER A 551 4.64 14.05 -28.97
N LEU A 552 5.15 12.88 -29.37
CA LEU A 552 6.25 12.22 -28.66
C LEU A 552 7.53 13.07 -28.64
N LYS A 553 7.91 13.66 -29.77
CA LYS A 553 9.09 14.54 -29.86
C LYS A 553 8.91 15.82 -29.04
N LYS A 554 7.73 16.46 -29.09
CA LYS A 554 7.36 17.58 -28.20
C LYS A 554 7.57 17.24 -26.73
N LYS A 555 7.19 16.02 -26.30
CA LYS A 555 7.45 15.55 -24.93
C LYS A 555 8.93 15.35 -24.65
N LEU A 556 9.67 14.65 -25.51
CA LEU A 556 11.13 14.43 -25.38
C LEU A 556 11.91 15.75 -25.29
N ASN A 557 11.59 16.72 -26.16
CA ASN A 557 12.11 18.09 -26.13
C ASN A 557 11.83 18.76 -24.77
N ARG A 558 10.58 18.73 -24.28
CA ARG A 558 10.17 19.30 -22.99
C ARG A 558 10.89 18.68 -21.78
N ILE A 559 11.15 17.37 -21.78
CA ILE A 559 11.75 16.67 -20.62
C ILE A 559 13.28 16.60 -20.65
N GLY A 560 13.95 17.32 -21.57
CA GLY A 560 15.41 17.47 -21.59
C GLY A 560 16.16 16.45 -22.46
N PHE A 561 15.47 15.55 -23.15
CA PHE A 561 16.04 14.59 -24.11
C PHE A 561 15.80 15.10 -25.55
N GLY A 562 16.13 16.37 -25.76
CA GLY A 562 15.56 17.20 -26.82
C GLY A 562 16.42 17.46 -28.05
N TYR A 563 16.25 18.65 -28.64
CA TYR A 563 16.84 19.05 -29.92
C TYR A 563 16.40 18.15 -31.10
N ILE A 564 15.24 17.49 -30.98
CA ILE A 564 14.68 16.63 -32.03
C ILE A 564 13.72 17.45 -32.90
N GLN A 565 14.02 17.58 -34.20
CA GLN A 565 13.09 18.13 -35.19
C GLN A 565 11.75 17.38 -35.16
N GLU A 566 10.64 18.10 -34.98
CA GLU A 566 9.33 17.55 -34.58
C GLU A 566 8.53 16.90 -35.74
N THR A 567 9.21 16.36 -36.73
CA THR A 567 8.61 15.67 -37.89
C THR A 567 7.93 14.35 -37.52
N SER A 568 7.04 13.86 -38.38
CA SER A 568 6.36 12.55 -38.22
C SER A 568 7.29 11.32 -38.34
N TYR A 569 8.52 11.50 -38.85
CA TYR A 569 9.52 10.45 -39.04
C TYR A 569 10.38 10.23 -37.80
N TYR A 570 10.52 8.97 -37.37
CA TYR A 570 11.39 8.58 -36.27
C TYR A 570 12.74 8.14 -36.83
N GLY A 571 13.71 9.06 -36.85
CA GLY A 571 15.06 8.85 -37.40
C GLY A 571 16.08 8.37 -36.37
N SER A 572 17.33 8.21 -36.83
CA SER A 572 18.49 7.84 -36.00
C SER A 572 18.72 8.79 -34.80
N TYR A 573 18.48 10.10 -34.97
CA TYR A 573 18.61 11.06 -33.87
C TYR A 573 17.51 10.88 -32.81
N SER A 574 16.28 10.53 -33.22
CA SER A 574 15.19 10.20 -32.28
C SER A 574 15.49 8.92 -31.51
N GLU A 575 15.99 7.90 -32.21
CA GLU A 575 16.49 6.66 -31.60
C GLU A 575 17.61 6.92 -30.58
N LYS A 576 18.59 7.79 -30.92
CA LYS A 576 19.68 8.19 -30.01
C LYS A 576 19.14 8.84 -28.74
N ARG A 577 18.27 9.86 -28.86
CA ARG A 577 17.69 10.56 -27.68
C ARG A 577 16.83 9.64 -26.81
N VAL A 578 16.15 8.66 -27.39
CA VAL A 578 15.39 7.67 -26.62
C VAL A 578 16.30 6.66 -25.93
N LYS A 579 17.43 6.27 -26.54
CA LYS A 579 18.47 5.47 -25.87
C LYS A 579 19.11 6.22 -24.69
N GLU A 580 19.38 7.51 -24.84
CA GLU A 580 19.84 8.39 -23.75
C GLU A 580 18.82 8.46 -22.61
N LEU A 581 17.53 8.63 -22.92
CA LEU A 581 16.45 8.61 -21.92
C LEU A 581 16.33 7.27 -21.20
N GLN A 582 16.35 6.17 -21.97
CA GLN A 582 16.27 4.81 -21.41
C GLN A 582 17.44 4.56 -20.46
N SER A 583 18.66 4.89 -20.89
CA SER A 583 19.87 4.77 -20.06
C SER A 583 19.80 5.65 -18.81
N TYR A 584 19.35 6.91 -18.92
CA TYR A 584 19.21 7.81 -17.77
C TYR A 584 18.18 7.30 -16.75
N TYR A 585 17.09 6.67 -17.18
CA TYR A 585 16.06 6.14 -16.26
C TYR A 585 16.24 4.68 -15.85
N GLY A 586 17.23 3.96 -16.38
CA GLY A 586 17.43 2.53 -16.09
C GLY A 586 16.43 1.61 -16.81
N LEU A 587 15.86 2.07 -17.92
CA LEU A 587 15.01 1.28 -18.81
C LEU A 587 15.86 0.49 -19.82
N TYR A 588 15.24 -0.45 -20.55
CA TYR A 588 15.96 -1.23 -21.54
C TYR A 588 16.38 -0.36 -22.74
N VAL A 589 17.68 -0.29 -23.02
CA VAL A 589 18.25 0.64 -24.02
C VAL A 589 18.15 0.04 -25.43
N ASN A 590 16.98 0.18 -26.06
CA ASN A 590 16.71 -0.30 -27.42
C ASN A 590 16.42 0.82 -28.44
N GLY A 591 16.07 2.03 -27.99
CA GLY A 591 15.71 3.15 -28.88
C GLY A 591 14.29 3.06 -29.47
N ILE A 592 13.45 2.17 -28.96
CA ILE A 592 12.03 2.03 -29.26
C ILE A 592 11.26 2.65 -28.09
N VAL A 593 10.31 3.56 -28.35
CA VAL A 593 9.41 4.06 -27.29
C VAL A 593 8.29 3.04 -27.08
N ASP A 594 8.66 1.94 -26.42
CA ASP A 594 7.75 0.95 -25.87
C ASP A 594 6.92 1.51 -24.70
N GLU A 595 6.05 0.68 -24.14
CA GLU A 595 5.13 1.06 -23.07
C GLU A 595 5.84 1.55 -21.79
N PRO A 596 6.85 0.85 -21.21
CA PRO A 596 7.66 1.40 -20.12
C PRO A 596 8.30 2.76 -20.45
N THR A 597 8.86 2.90 -21.65
CA THR A 597 9.51 4.16 -22.09
C THR A 597 8.49 5.28 -22.26
N LEU A 598 7.33 5.02 -22.85
CA LEU A 598 6.25 5.99 -23.03
C LEU A 598 5.65 6.42 -21.67
N ASN A 599 5.46 5.47 -20.77
CA ASN A 599 4.95 5.73 -19.42
C ASN A 599 5.94 6.60 -18.61
N GLN A 600 7.25 6.34 -18.72
CA GLN A 600 8.26 7.19 -18.08
C GLN A 600 8.31 8.60 -18.71
N ILE A 601 8.24 8.72 -20.03
CA ILE A 601 8.14 10.02 -20.72
C ILE A 601 6.92 10.82 -20.24
N ASN A 602 5.75 10.18 -20.14
CA ASN A 602 4.52 10.78 -19.65
C ASN A 602 4.64 11.18 -18.16
N LYS A 603 5.20 10.31 -17.30
CA LYS A 603 5.40 10.54 -15.86
C LYS A 603 6.28 11.77 -15.60
N VAL A 604 7.35 11.95 -16.37
CA VAL A 604 8.22 13.14 -16.26
C VAL A 604 7.51 14.38 -16.80
N ALA A 605 6.93 14.31 -18.00
CA ALA A 605 6.23 15.45 -18.62
C ALA A 605 5.05 15.97 -17.78
N ASN A 606 4.40 15.09 -17.01
CA ASN A 606 3.25 15.40 -16.16
C ASN A 606 3.62 15.68 -14.68
N SER A 607 4.92 15.76 -14.32
CA SER A 607 5.34 16.03 -12.92
C SER A 607 4.65 17.29 -12.35
N PRO A 608 4.20 17.28 -11.07
CA PRO A 608 3.61 18.46 -10.43
C PRO A 608 4.64 19.57 -10.15
N PHE A 609 5.94 19.31 -10.31
CA PHE A 609 7.03 20.21 -9.96
C PHE A 609 7.65 20.87 -11.20
N GLN A 610 6.83 21.64 -11.92
CA GLN A 610 7.23 22.38 -13.13
C GLN A 610 6.46 23.71 -13.26
N LYS A 611 6.99 24.64 -14.07
CA LYS A 611 6.40 25.97 -14.27
C LYS A 611 4.88 25.92 -14.53
N GLY A 612 4.15 26.75 -13.81
CA GLY A 612 2.69 26.91 -13.90
C GLY A 612 1.89 25.97 -13.00
N LYS A 613 2.48 24.92 -12.42
CA LYS A 613 1.76 23.99 -11.54
C LYS A 613 1.76 24.44 -10.07
N ARG A 614 0.75 23.98 -9.32
CA ARG A 614 0.64 24.14 -7.86
C ARG A 614 0.66 22.76 -7.20
N HIS A 615 1.44 22.59 -6.14
CA HIS A 615 1.46 21.35 -5.35
C HIS A 615 1.97 21.60 -3.93
N LYS A 616 1.49 20.84 -2.93
CA LYS A 616 1.89 21.03 -1.52
C LYS A 616 3.40 20.90 -1.31
N ASN A 617 4.02 19.88 -1.88
CA ASN A 617 5.46 19.61 -1.72
C ASN A 617 6.36 20.62 -2.47
N THR A 618 5.81 21.50 -3.34
CA THR A 618 6.59 22.59 -3.96
C THR A 618 7.17 23.54 -2.91
N VAL A 619 6.51 23.68 -1.75
CA VAL A 619 7.05 24.38 -0.58
C VAL A 619 8.38 23.76 -0.13
N THR A 620 8.45 22.43 -0.04
CA THR A 620 9.64 21.68 0.38
C THR A 620 10.77 21.80 -0.65
N LEU A 621 10.47 21.65 -1.94
CA LEU A 621 11.44 21.83 -3.04
C LEU A 621 12.09 23.22 -3.00
N LYS A 622 11.30 24.26 -2.77
CA LYS A 622 11.81 25.64 -2.68
C LYS A 622 12.67 25.86 -1.43
N LYS A 623 12.30 25.25 -0.29
CA LYS A 623 13.15 25.25 0.92
C LYS A 623 14.50 24.58 0.62
N TYR A 624 14.51 23.40 0.00
CA TYR A 624 15.77 22.73 -0.35
C TYR A 624 16.63 23.54 -1.32
N LEU A 625 16.06 24.13 -2.39
CA LEU A 625 16.81 25.00 -3.31
C LEU A 625 17.39 26.23 -2.59
N ASN A 626 16.62 26.91 -1.73
CA ASN A 626 17.12 28.03 -0.95
C ASN A 626 18.25 27.62 0.00
N ASN A 627 18.08 26.51 0.75
CA ASN A 627 19.10 25.98 1.66
C ASN A 627 20.39 25.54 0.94
N LEU A 628 20.30 25.16 -0.33
CA LEU A 628 21.43 24.77 -1.18
C LEU A 628 22.08 25.95 -1.93
N GLY A 629 21.73 27.20 -1.59
CA GLY A 629 22.33 28.41 -2.20
C GLY A 629 21.70 28.84 -3.53
N TYR A 630 20.70 28.14 -4.05
CA TYR A 630 19.93 28.53 -5.25
C TYR A 630 18.80 29.52 -4.87
N GLY A 631 19.18 30.53 -4.09
CA GLY A 631 18.30 31.30 -3.19
C GLY A 631 17.29 32.27 -3.82
N ASN A 632 16.75 33.13 -2.95
CA ASN A 632 15.74 34.16 -3.24
C ASN A 632 14.41 33.63 -3.82
N ILE A 633 14.10 32.33 -3.68
CA ILE A 633 12.82 31.77 -4.13
C ILE A 633 11.74 31.99 -3.07
N ARG A 634 10.69 32.77 -3.40
CA ARG A 634 9.49 32.93 -2.57
C ARG A 634 8.79 31.57 -2.34
N VAL A 635 8.81 31.11 -1.09
CA VAL A 635 8.32 29.79 -0.67
C VAL A 635 6.79 29.74 -0.68
N THR A 636 6.22 29.16 -1.72
CA THR A 636 4.77 28.97 -1.94
C THR A 636 4.52 27.69 -2.75
N SER A 637 3.30 27.17 -2.74
CA SER A 637 2.90 25.97 -3.50
C SER A 637 2.95 26.13 -5.03
N TYR A 638 2.97 27.36 -5.55
CA TYR A 638 3.04 27.65 -6.99
C TYR A 638 4.48 27.63 -7.52
N PHE A 639 4.72 26.85 -8.56
CA PHE A 639 6.03 26.75 -9.22
C PHE A 639 6.12 27.78 -10.36
N GLY A 640 6.83 28.88 -10.12
CA GLY A 640 6.97 30.00 -11.08
C GLY A 640 8.24 29.94 -11.93
N SER A 641 8.36 30.87 -12.88
CA SER A 641 9.53 31.02 -13.76
C SER A 641 10.86 31.19 -13.00
N TYR A 642 10.87 31.93 -11.89
CA TYR A 642 12.07 32.06 -11.06
C TYR A 642 12.47 30.73 -10.43
N THR A 643 11.50 29.93 -9.95
CA THR A 643 11.75 28.57 -9.43
C THR A 643 12.28 27.64 -10.51
N GLU A 644 11.78 27.76 -11.75
CA GLU A 644 12.31 27.04 -12.91
C GLU A 644 13.77 27.42 -13.22
N LYS A 645 14.10 28.72 -13.20
CA LYS A 645 15.48 29.22 -13.42
C LYS A 645 16.44 28.66 -12.36
N GLN A 646 16.06 28.66 -11.08
CA GLN A 646 16.90 28.10 -10.02
C GLN A 646 16.99 26.57 -10.08
N LEU A 647 15.91 25.87 -10.44
CA LEU A 647 15.97 24.41 -10.63
C LEU A 647 16.82 24.02 -11.85
N LYS A 648 16.82 24.80 -12.93
CA LYS A 648 17.70 24.58 -14.10
C LYS A 648 19.17 24.77 -13.76
N ARG A 649 19.52 25.74 -12.91
CA ARG A 649 20.88 25.85 -12.34
C ARG A 649 21.24 24.58 -11.57
N PHE A 650 20.43 24.19 -10.58
CA PHE A 650 20.62 22.96 -9.81
C PHE A 650 20.78 21.72 -10.71
N GLN A 651 19.94 21.55 -11.73
CA GLN A 651 20.04 20.44 -12.68
C GLN A 651 21.37 20.44 -13.43
N ARG A 652 21.79 21.60 -13.98
CA ARG A 652 23.09 21.73 -14.67
C ARG A 652 24.25 21.41 -13.74
N ASP A 653 24.24 21.99 -12.55
CA ASP A 653 25.35 21.94 -11.60
C ASP A 653 25.50 20.51 -11.01
N TYR A 654 24.42 19.71 -10.97
CA TYR A 654 24.42 18.27 -10.66
C TYR A 654 24.40 17.33 -11.89
N LYS A 655 24.68 17.84 -13.11
CA LYS A 655 24.78 17.07 -14.37
C LYS A 655 23.51 16.27 -14.74
N LEU A 656 22.35 16.84 -14.46
CA LEU A 656 21.01 16.31 -14.78
C LEU A 656 20.44 16.95 -16.07
N PRO A 657 19.43 16.35 -16.72
CA PRO A 657 18.72 16.97 -17.85
C PRO A 657 18.12 18.33 -17.46
N VAL A 658 18.60 19.41 -18.09
CA VAL A 658 18.28 20.80 -17.73
C VAL A 658 16.91 21.21 -18.31
N ASN A 659 15.84 20.66 -17.73
CA ASN A 659 14.47 20.80 -18.22
C ASN A 659 13.59 21.72 -17.36
N GLY A 660 13.98 22.04 -16.12
CA GLY A 660 13.17 22.85 -15.19
C GLY A 660 11.98 22.10 -14.58
N ILE A 661 11.97 20.77 -14.69
CA ILE A 661 10.98 19.84 -14.15
C ILE A 661 11.67 18.99 -13.09
N ALA A 662 11.23 19.05 -11.83
CA ALA A 662 11.74 18.10 -10.85
C ALA A 662 11.05 16.75 -11.05
N ASP A 663 11.78 15.83 -11.66
CA ASP A 663 11.46 14.41 -11.72
C ASP A 663 11.97 13.68 -10.47
N GLN A 664 11.76 12.36 -10.39
CA GLN A 664 12.18 11.55 -9.24
C GLN A 664 13.69 11.64 -8.96
N LYS A 665 14.53 11.73 -10.00
CA LYS A 665 16.00 11.82 -9.85
C LYS A 665 16.45 13.21 -9.40
N THR A 666 15.88 14.26 -9.98
CA THR A 666 16.10 15.65 -9.53
C THR A 666 15.66 15.81 -8.08
N TRP A 667 14.51 15.24 -7.69
CA TRP A 667 13.99 15.28 -6.33
C TRP A 667 14.88 14.55 -5.32
N SER A 668 15.30 13.32 -5.62
CA SER A 668 16.10 12.52 -4.68
C SER A 668 17.48 13.13 -4.42
N ILE A 669 18.12 13.71 -5.45
CA ILE A 669 19.37 14.45 -5.29
C ILE A 669 19.11 15.73 -4.48
N LEU A 670 18.08 16.51 -4.81
CA LEU A 670 17.75 17.75 -4.10
C LEU A 670 17.53 17.50 -2.59
N GLN A 671 16.83 16.42 -2.23
CA GLN A 671 16.61 15.99 -0.86
C GLN A 671 17.92 15.53 -0.17
N ARG A 672 18.72 14.70 -0.85
CA ARG A 672 19.98 14.15 -0.32
C ARG A 672 21.01 15.26 -0.03
N GLU A 673 21.16 16.21 -0.94
CA GLU A 673 22.13 17.29 -0.79
C GLU A 673 21.65 18.31 0.25
N ALA A 674 20.36 18.65 0.30
CA ALA A 674 19.82 19.53 1.33
C ALA A 674 19.92 18.93 2.75
N ALA A 675 19.97 17.60 2.89
CA ALA A 675 20.24 16.93 4.16
C ALA A 675 21.68 17.14 4.64
N LYS A 676 22.68 17.15 3.72
CA LYS A 676 24.10 17.40 4.08
C LYS A 676 24.32 18.79 4.66
N VAL A 677 23.59 19.80 4.20
CA VAL A 677 23.68 21.17 4.72
C VAL A 677 23.07 21.29 6.13
N LYS A 678 22.23 20.32 6.55
CA LYS A 678 21.58 20.32 7.88
C LYS A 678 22.53 19.86 9.00
N GLU A 679 23.43 18.91 8.72
CA GLU A 679 24.38 18.37 9.70
C GLU A 679 25.82 18.59 9.25
N LYS A 680 26.50 19.53 9.92
CA LYS A 680 27.91 19.89 9.71
C LYS A 680 28.74 19.24 10.82
N VAL A 681 29.86 18.62 10.47
CA VAL A 681 30.79 18.02 11.46
C VAL A 681 32.20 18.54 11.21
N THR A 682 32.79 19.15 12.23
CA THR A 682 34.21 19.51 12.29
C THR A 682 34.90 18.75 13.41
N TYR A 683 36.24 18.80 13.46
CA TYR A 683 37.02 18.12 14.48
C TYR A 683 38.07 19.04 15.12
N THR A 684 38.18 19.01 16.45
CA THR A 684 39.34 19.57 17.17
C THR A 684 40.32 18.42 17.45
N ARG A 685 41.54 18.51 16.91
CA ARG A 685 42.61 17.53 17.16
C ARG A 685 43.41 17.93 18.40
N TYR A 686 43.67 16.99 19.30
CA TYR A 686 44.52 17.16 20.48
C TYR A 686 45.80 16.34 20.33
N ASN A 687 46.96 16.95 20.57
CA ASN A 687 48.26 16.27 20.59
C ASN A 687 48.49 15.51 21.92
N LYS A 688 47.51 14.68 22.29
CA LYS A 688 47.49 13.77 23.44
C LYS A 688 46.69 12.54 23.07
N THR A 689 47.09 11.37 23.56
CA THR A 689 46.24 10.17 23.53
C THR A 689 45.08 10.31 24.53
N LEU A 690 43.99 9.56 24.30
CA LEU A 690 42.88 9.48 25.26
C LEU A 690 43.36 9.04 26.66
N ASN A 691 44.33 8.12 26.74
CA ASN A 691 44.86 7.64 28.03
C ASN A 691 45.64 8.71 28.80
N GLN A 692 46.42 9.57 28.12
CA GLN A 692 47.12 10.69 28.76
C GLN A 692 46.10 11.70 29.31
N ALA A 693 45.15 12.14 28.47
CA ALA A 693 44.11 13.07 28.90
C ALA A 693 43.26 12.52 30.08
N VAL A 694 43.01 11.20 30.15
CA VAL A 694 42.36 10.58 31.33
C VAL A 694 43.22 10.68 32.59
N ASN A 695 44.55 10.60 32.49
CA ASN A 695 45.43 10.76 33.65
C ASN A 695 45.37 12.20 34.17
N ASP A 696 45.47 13.20 33.28
CA ASP A 696 45.31 14.62 33.61
C ASP A 696 43.98 14.91 34.34
N GLN A 697 42.91 14.18 33.99
CA GLN A 697 41.61 14.27 34.66
C GLN A 697 41.60 13.64 36.05
N MET A 698 42.27 12.49 36.25
CA MET A 698 42.29 11.80 37.54
C MET A 698 42.95 12.64 38.65
N GLU A 699 43.97 13.45 38.31
CA GLU A 699 44.60 14.41 39.23
C GLU A 699 43.63 15.47 39.78
N ARG A 700 42.47 15.66 39.15
CA ARG A 700 41.46 16.65 39.54
C ARG A 700 40.42 16.12 40.54
N SER A 701 40.56 14.87 40.99
CA SER A 701 39.57 14.16 41.84
C SER A 701 38.14 14.22 41.26
N PRO A 702 37.94 13.70 40.02
CA PRO A 702 36.66 13.75 39.32
C PRO A 702 35.59 12.98 40.09
N GLN A 703 34.37 13.51 40.13
CA GLN A 703 33.27 13.00 40.94
C GLN A 703 32.26 12.21 40.10
N THR A 704 31.49 11.35 40.75
CA THR A 704 30.33 10.67 40.18
C THR A 704 29.29 10.34 41.25
N ASP A 705 28.03 10.33 40.84
CA ASP A 705 26.85 9.86 41.59
C ASP A 705 26.51 8.39 41.28
N LYS A 706 27.16 7.77 40.29
CA LYS A 706 26.98 6.37 39.86
C LYS A 706 27.05 5.36 41.00
N TYR A 707 27.85 5.66 42.03
CA TYR A 707 28.06 4.79 43.19
C TYR A 707 27.28 5.19 44.43
N ARG A 708 26.31 6.12 44.34
CA ARG A 708 25.61 6.69 45.51
C ARG A 708 24.97 5.65 46.44
N ASN A 709 24.39 4.59 45.87
CA ASN A 709 23.76 3.49 46.59
C ASN A 709 24.68 2.28 46.82
N ALA A 710 25.91 2.30 46.29
CA ALA A 710 26.87 1.21 46.50
C ALA A 710 27.40 1.24 47.96
N PRO A 711 27.77 0.08 48.53
CA PRO A 711 28.49 0.01 49.79
C PRO A 711 29.73 0.93 49.83
N ALA A 712 30.14 1.30 51.03
CA ALA A 712 31.35 2.06 51.29
C ALA A 712 32.00 1.54 52.57
N TYR A 713 33.32 1.38 52.58
CA TYR A 713 34.03 0.71 53.68
C TYR A 713 35.14 1.57 54.27
N VAL A 714 35.35 1.43 55.57
CA VAL A 714 36.50 1.99 56.31
C VAL A 714 37.19 0.90 57.12
N TYR A 715 38.51 1.03 57.30
CA TYR A 715 39.32 0.02 57.99
C TYR A 715 39.20 0.17 59.51
N ALA A 716 38.88 -0.91 60.21
CA ALA A 716 38.51 -0.92 61.62
C ALA A 716 39.56 -0.28 62.54
N LYS A 717 40.86 -0.50 62.27
CA LYS A 717 41.99 0.06 63.06
C LYS A 717 42.00 1.60 63.11
N TYR A 718 41.34 2.28 62.17
CA TYR A 718 41.35 3.74 62.04
C TYR A 718 40.05 4.42 62.48
N VAL A 719 39.17 3.69 63.17
CA VAL A 719 37.92 4.21 63.73
C VAL A 719 37.68 3.67 65.14
N ASN A 720 37.34 4.56 66.07
CA ASN A 720 36.80 4.17 67.36
C ASN A 720 35.27 4.04 67.22
N ILE A 721 34.73 2.84 67.41
CA ILE A 721 33.27 2.64 67.51
C ILE A 721 32.82 3.03 68.91
N THR A 722 31.89 3.98 69.00
CA THR A 722 30.97 4.09 70.13
C THR A 722 29.67 3.37 69.79
N GLU A 723 29.18 2.55 70.72
CA GLU A 723 27.82 2.03 70.65
C GLU A 723 26.88 3.15 71.12
N SER A 724 25.92 3.50 70.27
CA SER A 724 25.16 4.75 70.42
C SER A 724 23.77 4.62 69.83
N GLY A 725 22.75 4.93 70.63
CA GLY A 725 21.40 5.15 70.12
C GLY A 725 21.41 6.20 69.02
N VAL A 726 20.65 5.94 67.96
CA VAL A 726 20.41 6.91 66.89
C VAL A 726 18.93 7.24 66.87
N ILE A 727 18.61 8.51 67.02
CA ILE A 727 17.24 9.03 66.95
C ILE A 727 16.66 8.71 65.56
N THR A 728 15.47 8.09 65.54
CA THR A 728 14.85 7.58 64.31
C THR A 728 14.09 8.66 63.53
N GLU A 729 13.58 9.69 64.20
CA GLU A 729 12.58 10.63 63.66
C GLU A 729 12.98 12.11 63.80
N ASN A 730 12.36 12.97 63.00
CA ASN A 730 12.59 14.41 63.02
C ASN A 730 11.73 15.11 64.08
N GLY A 731 12.34 15.95 64.92
CA GLY A 731 11.64 16.72 65.95
C GLY A 731 11.45 15.99 67.28
N VAL A 732 12.16 14.88 67.51
CA VAL A 732 12.13 14.12 68.77
C VAL A 732 12.62 15.00 69.93
N ARG A 733 11.90 14.96 71.06
CA ARG A 733 12.14 15.80 72.24
C ARG A 733 12.85 15.00 73.33
N LEU A 734 14.10 15.33 73.61
CA LEU A 734 14.90 14.73 74.69
C LEU A 734 14.59 15.42 76.02
N ARG A 735 14.24 14.63 77.05
CA ARG A 735 13.64 15.13 78.29
C ARG A 735 14.51 14.87 79.52
N THR A 736 14.39 15.70 80.55
CA THR A 736 15.15 15.52 81.81
C THR A 736 14.60 14.42 82.73
N LYS A 737 13.41 13.88 82.44
CA LYS A 737 12.79 12.73 83.13
C LYS A 737 12.12 11.81 82.09
N PRO A 738 11.98 10.49 82.34
CA PRO A 738 11.34 9.54 81.42
C PRO A 738 9.81 9.64 81.44
N ASN A 739 9.26 10.85 81.28
CA ASN A 739 7.82 11.07 81.20
C ASN A 739 7.48 12.34 80.40
N TRP A 740 6.21 12.46 79.99
CA TRP A 740 5.74 13.53 79.11
C TRP A 740 5.71 14.93 79.74
N ASN A 741 5.80 15.01 81.07
CA ASN A 741 5.85 16.26 81.84
C ASN A 741 7.29 16.72 82.13
N GLY A 742 8.30 15.88 81.88
CA GLY A 742 9.71 16.24 82.04
C GLY A 742 10.14 17.32 81.05
N LYS A 743 10.82 18.36 81.55
CA LYS A 743 11.32 19.50 80.76
C LYS A 743 12.09 18.99 79.53
N VAL A 744 11.73 19.52 78.36
CA VAL A 744 12.50 19.30 77.13
C VAL A 744 13.81 20.06 77.25
N ASN A 745 14.94 19.34 77.21
CA ASN A 745 16.27 19.92 77.20
C ASN A 745 16.70 20.26 75.76
N ALA A 746 16.41 19.35 74.82
CA ALA A 746 16.70 19.53 73.40
C ALA A 746 15.62 18.91 72.51
N THR A 747 15.35 19.54 71.37
CA THR A 747 14.63 18.94 70.24
C THR A 747 15.67 18.58 69.17
N VAL A 748 15.57 17.37 68.60
CA VAL A 748 16.59 16.78 67.73
C VAL A 748 15.99 16.09 66.51
N TYR A 749 16.83 15.83 65.49
CA TYR A 749 16.41 15.31 64.19
C TYR A 749 16.81 13.84 63.99
N SER A 750 16.25 13.18 62.97
CA SER A 750 16.61 11.81 62.61
C SER A 750 18.10 11.72 62.31
N GLY A 751 18.74 10.64 62.75
CA GLY A 751 20.20 10.50 62.70
C GLY A 751 20.96 11.17 63.85
N THR A 752 20.29 11.89 64.76
CA THR A 752 20.97 12.46 65.95
C THR A 752 21.50 11.34 66.86
N LYS A 753 22.72 11.52 67.36
CA LYS A 753 23.50 10.51 68.07
C LYS A 753 23.42 10.73 69.58
N VAL A 754 23.07 9.68 70.31
CA VAL A 754 22.97 9.68 71.78
C VAL A 754 23.65 8.43 72.33
N THR A 755 24.44 8.52 73.40
CA THR A 755 24.94 7.31 74.07
C THR A 755 23.80 6.73 74.88
N ILE A 756 23.37 5.48 74.65
CA ILE A 756 22.43 4.83 75.57
C ILE A 756 23.24 4.38 76.78
N LEU A 757 22.84 4.84 77.96
CA LEU A 757 23.46 4.51 79.24
C LEU A 757 22.71 3.36 79.92
N ASP A 758 21.38 3.33 79.79
CA ASP A 758 20.52 2.38 80.52
C ASP A 758 19.11 2.30 79.88
N THR A 759 18.32 1.31 80.28
CA THR A 759 16.89 1.19 79.98
C THR A 759 16.09 1.34 81.28
N VAL A 760 15.16 2.30 81.32
CA VAL A 760 14.34 2.58 82.50
C VAL A 760 12.84 2.50 82.17
N ASN A 761 12.02 2.24 83.19
CA ASN A 761 10.58 2.40 83.09
C ASN A 761 10.18 3.88 83.24
N GLY A 762 9.13 4.29 82.55
CA GLY A 762 8.65 5.67 82.48
C GLY A 762 7.17 5.77 82.10
N ALA A 763 6.74 6.93 81.64
CA ALA A 763 5.36 7.12 81.15
C ALA A 763 5.10 6.26 79.91
N GLU A 764 3.88 5.71 79.83
CA GLU A 764 3.51 4.81 78.74
C GLU A 764 3.31 5.56 77.41
N TYR A 765 3.68 4.92 76.31
CA TYR A 765 3.41 5.37 74.95
C TYR A 765 3.53 4.21 73.96
N ALA A 766 2.62 4.14 72.97
CA ALA A 766 2.58 3.07 71.96
C ALA A 766 2.71 1.64 72.55
N GLY A 767 1.99 1.37 73.66
CA GLY A 767 1.97 0.06 74.32
C GLY A 767 3.24 -0.32 75.10
N SER A 768 4.10 0.65 75.46
CA SER A 768 5.26 0.38 76.31
C SER A 768 5.57 1.49 77.31
N LYS A 769 6.14 1.10 78.45
CA LYS A 769 6.70 2.01 79.47
C LYS A 769 8.22 2.18 79.33
N LYS A 770 8.82 1.67 78.25
CA LYS A 770 10.28 1.60 78.07
C LYS A 770 10.88 2.91 77.57
N TRP A 771 11.81 3.48 78.33
CA TRP A 771 12.60 4.65 77.95
C TRP A 771 14.09 4.32 77.99
N TYR A 772 14.87 4.90 77.08
CA TYR A 772 16.32 4.87 77.18
C TYR A 772 16.79 6.08 77.99
N LYS A 773 17.59 5.82 79.02
CA LYS A 773 18.45 6.81 79.68
C LYS A 773 19.65 7.03 78.77
N ILE A 774 19.88 8.26 78.37
CA ILE A 774 20.85 8.62 77.33
C ILE A 774 21.81 9.71 77.81
N LYS A 775 23.02 9.74 77.25
CA LYS A 775 23.92 10.89 77.32
C LYS A 775 23.89 11.66 76.00
N TYR A 776 23.65 12.96 76.07
CA TYR A 776 23.62 13.85 74.90
C TYR A 776 24.21 15.21 75.29
N LYS A 777 25.23 15.67 74.54
CA LYS A 777 25.99 16.91 74.81
C LYS A 777 26.55 17.06 76.24
N GLY A 778 26.72 15.96 76.96
CA GLY A 778 27.18 15.93 78.36
C GLY A 778 26.06 15.57 79.34
N ASP A 779 24.86 16.10 79.12
CA ASP A 779 23.68 15.88 79.95
C ASP A 779 23.20 14.42 79.92
N THR A 780 22.63 13.97 81.04
CA THR A 780 21.87 12.71 81.13
C THR A 780 20.38 13.02 80.94
N LEU A 781 19.81 12.52 79.85
CA LEU A 781 18.44 12.76 79.40
C LEU A 781 17.71 11.43 79.17
N TYR A 782 16.45 11.51 78.75
CA TYR A 782 15.59 10.37 78.46
C TYR A 782 14.85 10.55 77.14
N VAL A 783 14.67 9.43 76.42
CA VAL A 783 13.88 9.33 75.18
C VAL A 783 13.10 8.02 75.16
N HIS A 784 11.88 8.02 74.64
CA HIS A 784 11.06 6.81 74.55
C HIS A 784 11.70 5.79 73.59
N TYR A 785 11.62 4.49 73.89
CA TYR A 785 12.42 3.47 73.20
C TYR A 785 12.14 3.38 71.68
N SER A 786 10.93 3.71 71.23
CA SER A 786 10.55 3.69 69.81
C SER A 786 11.25 4.77 68.98
N LEU A 787 11.67 5.87 69.63
CA LEU A 787 12.21 7.08 68.98
C LEU A 787 13.74 7.07 68.88
N ALA A 788 14.41 6.00 69.33
CA ALA A 788 15.86 5.85 69.30
C ALA A 788 16.26 4.38 69.07
N ASN A 789 16.91 4.09 67.95
CA ASN A 789 17.37 2.74 67.63
C ASN A 789 18.66 2.41 68.43
N PRO A 790 18.65 1.42 69.35
CA PRO A 790 19.82 1.07 70.15
C PRO A 790 20.91 0.33 69.36
N LYS A 791 20.60 -0.20 68.17
CA LYS A 791 21.58 -0.90 67.31
C LYS A 791 22.42 0.08 66.46
N GLY A 792 22.30 1.38 66.70
CA GLY A 792 23.13 2.40 66.08
C GLY A 792 24.61 2.23 66.43
N ARG A 793 25.47 2.32 65.42
CA ARG A 793 26.93 2.23 65.57
C ARG A 793 27.57 3.43 64.90
N VAL A 794 28.41 4.16 65.64
CA VAL A 794 29.09 5.35 65.13
C VAL A 794 30.60 5.15 65.21
N ALA A 795 31.25 5.26 64.07
CA ALA A 795 32.69 5.15 63.92
C ALA A 795 33.31 6.56 63.84
N THR A 796 34.02 6.98 64.89
CA THR A 796 34.77 8.25 64.88
C THR A 796 36.19 7.99 64.39
N THR A 797 36.58 8.65 63.31
CA THR A 797 37.88 8.45 62.64
C THR A 797 39.06 8.99 63.46
N THR A 798 40.11 8.18 63.61
CA THR A 798 41.31 8.52 64.41
C THR A 798 42.41 9.21 63.58
N VAL A 799 42.32 9.11 62.26
CA VAL A 799 43.21 9.70 61.24
C VAL A 799 42.40 10.20 60.04
N ASN A 800 43.03 10.93 59.12
CA ASN A 800 42.43 11.18 57.81
C ASN A 800 42.30 9.85 57.06
N LEU A 801 41.09 9.38 56.81
CA LEU A 801 40.80 8.00 56.45
C LEU A 801 40.19 7.88 55.06
N ASN A 802 40.75 7.01 54.23
CA ASN A 802 40.22 6.69 52.92
C ASN A 802 39.00 5.78 53.03
N VAL A 803 37.87 6.25 52.50
CA VAL A 803 36.64 5.48 52.30
C VAL A 803 36.75 4.73 50.98
N ARG A 804 36.48 3.43 51.00
CA ARG A 804 36.76 2.52 49.89
C ARG A 804 35.52 1.83 49.33
N ALA A 805 35.65 1.34 48.10
CA ALA A 805 34.59 0.64 47.38
C ALA A 805 34.30 -0.76 47.90
N GLU A 806 35.33 -1.47 48.36
CA GLU A 806 35.24 -2.84 48.89
C GLU A 806 36.01 -2.96 50.22
N ALA A 807 35.85 -4.09 50.90
CA ALA A 807 36.57 -4.43 52.13
C ALA A 807 38.05 -4.82 51.87
N SER A 808 38.79 -3.99 51.14
CA SER A 808 40.19 -4.23 50.75
C SER A 808 40.99 -2.93 50.66
N SER A 809 42.26 -2.98 51.08
CA SER A 809 43.21 -1.86 51.06
C SER A 809 43.73 -1.51 49.65
N SER A 810 43.57 -2.40 48.66
CA SER A 810 43.85 -2.13 47.25
C SER A 810 42.62 -1.58 46.49
N SER A 811 41.41 -1.70 47.05
CA SER A 811 40.18 -1.28 46.36
C SER A 811 40.05 0.24 46.21
N HIS A 812 39.28 0.65 45.20
CA HIS A 812 39.10 2.06 44.80
C HIS A 812 38.68 2.97 45.96
N ILE A 813 39.27 4.17 46.02
CA ILE A 813 39.01 5.16 47.07
C ILE A 813 37.89 6.09 46.60
N TYR A 814 36.70 5.96 47.21
CA TYR A 814 35.56 6.85 46.97
C TYR A 814 35.74 8.26 47.56
N GLY A 815 36.64 8.43 48.51
CA GLY A 815 37.00 9.73 49.08
C GLY A 815 37.84 9.59 50.34
N THR A 816 38.25 10.72 50.91
CA THR A 816 38.98 10.77 52.18
C THR A 816 38.18 11.62 53.17
N VAL A 817 37.95 11.10 54.38
CA VAL A 817 37.28 11.83 55.46
C VAL A 817 38.31 12.33 56.49
N PRO A 818 38.21 13.58 56.99
CA PRO A 818 39.14 14.09 57.99
C PRO A 818 39.08 13.35 59.32
N LYS A 819 40.20 13.33 60.06
CA LYS A 819 40.25 12.90 61.47
C LYS A 819 39.15 13.58 62.29
N GLY A 820 38.49 12.80 63.15
CA GLY A 820 37.37 13.25 63.99
C GLY A 820 35.99 13.19 63.32
N THR A 821 35.91 12.85 62.03
CA THR A 821 34.62 12.63 61.34
C THR A 821 33.88 11.43 61.95
N SER A 822 32.63 11.62 62.39
CA SER A 822 31.75 10.58 62.95
C SER A 822 30.88 9.91 61.87
N LEU A 823 31.27 8.73 61.40
CA LEU A 823 30.60 7.94 60.36
C LEU A 823 29.48 7.07 60.93
N ASN A 824 28.43 6.79 60.14
CA ASN A 824 27.36 5.85 60.53
C ASN A 824 27.69 4.46 59.99
N VAL A 825 27.95 3.49 60.87
CA VAL A 825 28.28 2.11 60.51
C VAL A 825 26.98 1.33 60.27
N THR A 826 26.81 0.83 59.05
CA THR A 826 25.69 -0.03 58.66
C THR A 826 25.99 -1.51 58.94
N ASP A 827 27.26 -1.93 58.85
CA ASP A 827 27.71 -3.26 59.25
C ASP A 827 29.15 -3.27 59.82
N LYS A 828 29.40 -4.16 60.80
CA LYS A 828 30.64 -4.23 61.61
C LYS A 828 31.36 -5.57 61.37
N GLY A 829 32.10 -5.66 60.26
CA GLY A 829 33.05 -6.76 60.02
C GLY A 829 34.32 -6.67 60.89
N LYS A 830 35.12 -7.75 60.91
CA LYS A 830 36.34 -7.89 61.76
C LYS A 830 37.43 -6.85 61.47
N TYR A 831 37.70 -6.58 60.18
CA TYR A 831 38.77 -5.68 59.74
C TYR A 831 38.25 -4.45 58.97
N TRP A 832 37.02 -4.51 58.46
CA TRP A 832 36.37 -3.45 57.71
C TRP A 832 34.97 -3.23 58.26
N HIS A 833 34.50 -1.99 58.23
CA HIS A 833 33.14 -1.63 58.62
C HIS A 833 32.48 -0.96 57.42
N GLN A 834 31.27 -1.42 57.08
CA GLN A 834 30.46 -0.78 56.06
C GLN A 834 29.80 0.46 56.66
N ILE A 835 29.81 1.55 55.93
CA ILE A 835 29.25 2.84 56.35
C ILE A 835 28.22 3.38 55.37
N SER A 836 27.31 4.20 55.86
CA SER A 836 26.60 5.17 55.03
C SER A 836 27.56 6.30 54.64
N TYR A 837 27.57 6.68 53.35
CA TYR A 837 28.51 7.64 52.77
C TYR A 837 27.84 8.54 51.73
N SER A 838 28.56 9.55 51.23
CA SER A 838 28.03 10.58 50.33
C SER A 838 27.51 10.01 48.99
N THR A 839 26.52 10.72 48.41
CA THR A 839 26.03 10.45 47.05
C THR A 839 27.14 10.70 46.03
N TRP A 840 27.82 11.85 46.12
CA TRP A 840 29.00 12.16 45.31
C TRP A 840 30.23 11.46 45.88
N ARG A 841 30.98 10.77 45.00
CA ARG A 841 32.19 9.99 45.30
C ARG A 841 33.20 10.14 44.17
N ASN A 842 34.49 9.96 44.46
CA ASN A 842 35.54 9.89 43.45
C ASN A 842 35.24 8.80 42.40
N ALA A 843 35.31 9.15 41.11
CA ALA A 843 35.09 8.24 39.99
C ALA A 843 36.24 7.22 39.82
N LYS A 844 35.95 6.04 39.25
CA LYS A 844 37.02 5.11 38.81
C LYS A 844 37.61 5.62 37.49
N ARG A 845 38.90 5.34 37.24
CA ARG A 845 39.58 5.73 35.98
C ARG A 845 38.87 5.19 34.72
N SER A 846 38.21 4.03 34.83
CA SER A 846 37.38 3.45 33.79
C SER A 846 36.12 4.28 33.49
N ASP A 847 35.45 4.85 34.49
CA ASP A 847 34.28 5.70 34.28
C ASP A 847 34.68 7.04 33.63
N VAL A 848 35.79 7.64 34.08
CA VAL A 848 36.37 8.84 33.46
C VAL A 848 36.70 8.59 31.99
N LYS A 849 37.38 7.46 31.70
CA LYS A 849 37.67 7.05 30.32
C LYS A 849 36.40 6.81 29.49
N TYR A 850 35.34 6.25 30.10
CA TYR A 850 34.08 6.01 29.40
C TYR A 850 33.42 7.32 28.95
N TYR A 851 33.21 8.28 29.86
CA TYR A 851 32.52 9.53 29.52
C TYR A 851 33.39 10.51 28.70
N MET A 852 34.71 10.44 28.83
CA MET A 852 35.62 11.29 28.03
C MET A 852 35.91 10.72 26.63
N ASN A 853 35.61 9.44 26.37
CA ASN A 853 35.77 8.86 25.04
C ASN A 853 34.70 9.41 24.05
N PRO A 854 35.08 10.07 22.94
CA PRO A 854 34.10 10.70 22.05
C PRO A 854 33.18 9.68 21.36
N ASP A 855 33.66 8.47 21.09
CA ASP A 855 32.86 7.41 20.45
C ASP A 855 31.76 6.86 21.38
N ASN A 856 31.86 7.12 22.70
CA ASN A 856 30.85 6.79 23.70
C ASN A 856 29.88 7.97 23.98
N ASN A 857 30.00 9.08 23.26
CA ASN A 857 29.26 10.30 23.54
C ASN A 857 28.06 10.50 22.62
N ASP A 858 27.02 11.13 23.16
CA ASP A 858 25.93 11.67 22.36
C ASP A 858 26.45 12.87 21.56
N LYS A 859 26.19 12.91 20.24
CA LYS A 859 26.62 14.01 19.35
C LYS A 859 26.29 15.40 19.90
N PHE A 860 25.19 15.57 20.64
CA PHE A 860 24.81 16.86 21.21
C PHE A 860 25.75 17.36 22.32
N GLN A 861 26.59 16.49 22.91
CA GLN A 861 27.69 16.94 23.80
C GLN A 861 28.76 17.72 23.01
N HIS A 862 28.85 17.45 21.71
CA HIS A 862 29.75 18.11 20.77
C HIS A 862 29.06 19.20 19.94
N LEU A 863 27.79 19.55 20.23
CA LEU A 863 27.10 20.66 19.55
C LEU A 863 27.90 21.95 19.75
N LEU A 864 28.21 22.64 18.65
CA LEU A 864 28.95 23.89 18.67
C LEU A 864 28.04 25.02 19.15
N LEU A 865 28.22 25.41 20.41
CA LEU A 865 27.36 26.37 21.11
C LEU A 865 27.50 27.80 20.58
N THR A 866 28.40 28.07 19.63
CA THR A 866 28.56 29.38 18.99
C THR A 866 27.75 29.57 17.71
N GLU A 867 27.19 28.50 17.12
CA GLU A 867 26.42 28.58 15.88
C GLU A 867 24.90 28.51 16.14
N SER A 868 24.14 29.30 15.36
CA SER A 868 22.69 29.38 15.44
C SER A 868 21.99 28.10 14.96
N VAL A 869 20.85 27.81 15.58
CA VAL A 869 19.90 26.74 15.19
C VAL A 869 19.30 27.00 13.79
N GLY A 870 19.35 28.24 13.27
CA GLY A 870 18.99 28.57 11.89
C GLY A 870 17.49 28.51 11.57
N VAL A 871 16.62 28.57 12.58
CA VAL A 871 15.15 28.54 12.43
C VAL A 871 14.53 29.89 12.80
N SER A 872 13.27 30.12 12.41
CA SER A 872 12.57 31.36 12.73
C SER A 872 11.99 31.37 14.15
N ALA A 873 11.69 32.57 14.68
CA ALA A 873 11.04 32.73 15.98
C ALA A 873 9.73 31.93 16.10
N ARG A 874 8.98 31.76 15.00
CA ARG A 874 7.76 30.92 14.97
C ARG A 874 8.04 29.44 15.19
N GLU A 875 9.20 28.93 14.79
CA GLU A 875 9.60 27.55 15.07
C GLU A 875 10.06 27.41 16.54
N LEU A 876 10.87 28.34 17.05
CA LEU A 876 11.28 28.35 18.46
C LEU A 876 10.09 28.52 19.42
N ASN A 877 9.08 29.30 19.06
CA ASN A 877 7.90 29.49 19.90
C ASN A 877 7.14 28.17 20.18
N LYS A 878 7.28 27.12 19.34
CA LYS A 878 6.70 25.80 19.60
C LYS A 878 7.34 25.06 20.78
N VAL A 879 8.57 25.39 21.16
CA VAL A 879 9.25 24.80 22.34
C VAL A 879 9.12 25.67 23.58
N LEU A 880 8.66 26.92 23.40
CA LEU A 880 8.35 27.91 24.43
C LEU A 880 6.86 27.94 24.81
N ASP A 881 6.02 27.20 24.07
CA ASP A 881 4.59 27.02 24.30
C ASP A 881 4.32 26.45 25.71
N GLY A 882 3.48 27.14 26.50
CA GLY A 882 3.23 26.81 27.90
C GLY A 882 4.48 26.90 28.79
N LYS A 883 5.38 27.85 28.54
CA LYS A 883 6.61 28.10 29.35
C LYS A 883 6.59 29.47 30.05
N GLY A 884 5.41 29.86 30.53
CA GLY A 884 5.19 31.05 31.35
C GLY A 884 5.76 32.30 30.69
N VAL A 885 6.63 33.02 31.41
CA VAL A 885 7.24 34.27 30.94
C VAL A 885 8.11 34.13 29.67
N LEU A 886 8.51 32.90 29.33
CA LEU A 886 9.32 32.60 28.14
C LEU A 886 8.45 32.37 26.88
N GLU A 887 7.13 32.27 27.03
CA GLU A 887 6.23 32.03 25.91
C GLU A 887 6.26 33.17 24.89
N GLY A 888 6.26 32.81 23.59
CA GLY A 888 6.39 33.78 22.50
C GLY A 888 7.80 34.38 22.31
N LYS A 889 8.75 34.18 23.24
CA LYS A 889 10.06 34.87 23.28
C LYS A 889 11.14 34.34 22.33
N GLY A 890 10.78 33.49 21.35
CA GLY A 890 11.72 32.93 20.37
C GLY A 890 12.51 33.98 19.58
N GLN A 891 11.96 35.19 19.38
CA GLN A 891 12.69 36.29 18.76
C GLN A 891 13.80 36.84 19.69
N ALA A 892 13.52 37.02 20.99
CA ALA A 892 14.52 37.45 21.97
C ALA A 892 15.66 36.43 22.11
N PHE A 893 15.38 35.12 22.01
CA PHE A 893 16.42 34.09 21.97
C PHE A 893 17.26 34.14 20.69
N ILE A 894 16.67 34.43 19.52
CA ILE A 894 17.41 34.64 18.27
C ILE A 894 18.29 35.89 18.34
N ASP A 895 17.79 36.99 18.90
CA ASP A 895 18.57 38.23 18.96
C ASP A 895 19.66 38.16 20.04
N ALA A 896 19.42 37.42 21.13
CA ALA A 896 20.45 37.00 22.08
C ALA A 896 21.54 36.14 21.41
N GLY A 897 21.13 35.12 20.65
CA GLY A 897 22.02 34.20 19.97
C GLY A 897 22.87 34.86 18.89
N LYS A 898 22.30 35.79 18.10
CA LYS A 898 23.05 36.63 17.16
C LYS A 898 24.05 37.55 17.88
N LYS A 899 23.59 38.28 18.91
CA LYS A 899 24.37 39.35 19.55
C LYS A 899 25.54 38.84 20.38
N HIS A 900 25.39 37.67 20.98
CA HIS A 900 26.39 37.06 21.86
C HIS A 900 26.98 35.75 21.30
N SER A 901 26.66 35.41 20.04
CA SER A 901 27.06 34.18 19.36
C SER A 901 26.87 32.94 20.24
N VAL A 902 25.61 32.69 20.63
CA VAL A 902 25.20 31.54 21.44
C VAL A 902 24.03 30.80 20.79
N ASN A 903 24.10 29.47 20.74
CA ASN A 903 23.06 28.62 20.18
C ASN A 903 21.70 28.80 20.92
N GLU A 904 20.64 29.07 20.17
CA GLU A 904 19.33 29.43 20.74
C GLU A 904 18.67 28.26 21.48
N ALA A 905 18.85 27.02 21.01
CA ALA A 905 18.30 25.84 21.68
C ALA A 905 19.02 25.54 23.00
N TYR A 906 20.33 25.82 23.08
CA TYR A 906 21.09 25.78 24.33
C TYR A 906 20.59 26.86 25.32
N LEU A 907 20.42 28.11 24.87
CA LEU A 907 19.84 29.18 25.71
C LEU A 907 18.43 28.84 26.19
N ILE A 908 17.57 28.32 25.32
CA ILE A 908 16.20 27.92 25.69
C ILE A 908 16.23 26.76 26.69
N SER A 909 17.11 25.77 26.49
CA SER A 909 17.26 24.64 27.42
C SER A 909 17.70 25.09 28.82
N HIS A 910 18.64 26.04 28.91
CA HIS A 910 19.02 26.64 30.19
C HIS A 910 17.91 27.50 30.78
N ALA A 911 17.32 28.41 30.02
CA ALA A 911 16.26 29.29 30.52
C ALA A 911 15.07 28.49 31.06
N ILE A 912 14.64 27.42 30.37
CA ILE A 912 13.56 26.55 30.86
C ILE A 912 13.90 25.87 32.19
N LEU A 913 15.17 25.47 32.40
CA LEU A 913 15.62 24.82 33.63
C LEU A 913 15.75 25.81 34.80
N GLU A 914 16.55 26.87 34.62
CA GLU A 914 16.87 27.86 35.67
C GLU A 914 15.64 28.65 36.17
N THR A 915 14.59 28.73 35.35
CA THR A 915 13.35 29.47 35.69
C THR A 915 12.19 28.60 36.15
N GLY A 916 12.35 27.26 36.15
CA GLY A 916 11.26 26.33 36.39
C GLY A 916 10.12 26.51 35.38
N HIS A 917 10.41 26.29 34.09
CA HIS A 917 9.47 26.51 32.97
C HIS A 917 8.89 27.94 32.91
N GLY A 918 9.68 28.96 33.27
CA GLY A 918 9.30 30.37 33.22
C GLY A 918 8.38 30.84 34.37
N ALA A 919 8.24 30.03 35.43
CA ALA A 919 7.30 30.30 36.52
C ALA A 919 7.93 30.97 37.77
N SER A 920 9.25 30.86 37.98
CA SER A 920 9.90 31.33 39.22
C SER A 920 9.76 32.84 39.44
N SER A 921 9.71 33.28 40.71
CA SER A 921 9.47 34.69 41.09
C SER A 921 10.52 35.68 40.57
N LEU A 922 11.72 35.17 40.24
CA LEU A 922 12.82 35.94 39.67
C LEU A 922 12.77 35.99 38.13
N ALA A 923 12.11 35.01 37.50
CA ALA A 923 11.90 34.97 36.05
C ALA A 923 10.63 35.70 35.62
N ASN A 924 9.53 35.55 36.38
CA ASN A 924 8.19 36.01 36.01
C ASN A 924 7.95 37.52 36.19
N GLY A 925 8.88 38.25 36.83
CA GLY A 925 8.78 39.70 37.07
C GLY A 925 7.97 40.10 38.31
N SER A 926 7.48 39.15 39.12
CA SER A 926 6.83 39.45 40.41
C SER A 926 7.77 40.16 41.39
N THR A 927 9.07 39.85 41.33
CA THR A 927 10.07 40.51 42.16
C THR A 927 10.32 41.94 41.68
N LYS A 928 10.13 42.90 42.59
CA LYS A 928 10.39 44.33 42.36
C LYS A 928 11.61 44.78 43.15
N VAL A 929 12.40 45.67 42.56
CA VAL A 929 13.56 46.31 43.19
C VAL A 929 13.45 47.83 43.05
N GLY A 930 13.83 48.56 44.09
CA GLY A 930 13.95 50.03 44.09
C GLY A 930 15.24 50.48 44.76
N LEU A 931 15.47 51.79 44.81
CA LEU A 931 16.63 52.42 45.46
C LEU A 931 16.24 53.00 46.82
N ASN A 932 17.01 52.66 47.85
CA ASN A 932 16.88 53.28 49.17
C ASN A 932 17.50 54.69 49.19
N ASN A 933 17.37 55.40 50.32
CA ASN A 933 17.90 56.74 50.54
C ASN A 933 19.44 56.87 50.39
N HIS A 934 20.17 55.76 50.29
CA HIS A 934 21.62 55.72 50.01
C HIS A 934 21.94 55.35 48.53
N GLY A 935 20.94 55.37 47.64
CA GLY A 935 21.07 55.00 46.24
C GLY A 935 21.36 53.52 46.00
N LYS A 936 21.13 52.64 46.99
CA LYS A 936 21.44 51.19 46.90
C LYS A 936 20.19 50.38 46.54
N PRO A 937 20.30 49.37 45.66
CA PRO A 937 19.16 48.57 45.23
C PRO A 937 18.70 47.62 46.34
N GLU A 938 17.39 47.59 46.59
CA GLU A 938 16.74 46.69 47.54
C GLU A 938 15.48 46.04 46.97
N VAL A 939 15.22 44.79 47.38
CA VAL A 939 13.97 44.10 47.02
C VAL A 939 12.85 44.71 47.85
N VAL A 940 11.78 45.07 47.15
CA VAL A 940 10.56 45.64 47.73
C VAL A 940 9.84 44.57 48.53
N ASN A 941 9.55 44.87 49.79
CA ASN A 941 8.67 44.09 50.66
C ASN A 941 7.68 45.03 51.39
N SER A 942 6.79 44.49 52.22
CA SER A 942 5.75 45.26 52.91
C SER A 942 6.27 46.32 53.89
N HIS A 943 7.50 46.23 54.37
CA HIS A 943 8.05 47.13 55.39
C HIS A 943 8.90 48.25 54.79
N ASN A 944 9.66 48.00 53.71
CA ASN A 944 10.50 49.00 53.06
C ASN A 944 9.86 49.63 51.81
N ARG A 945 8.60 49.32 51.48
CA ARG A 945 7.97 49.74 50.21
C ARG A 945 8.06 51.25 50.00
N ASP A 946 7.74 52.04 51.01
CA ASP A 946 7.60 53.50 50.86
C ASP A 946 8.93 54.25 51.06
N GLU A 947 9.96 53.56 51.56
CA GLU A 947 11.35 54.02 51.64
C GLU A 947 12.13 53.86 50.31
N LEU A 948 11.50 53.25 49.29
CA LEU A 948 12.15 52.88 48.03
C LEU A 948 11.63 53.68 46.83
N THR A 949 12.57 54.31 46.13
CA THR A 949 12.33 55.07 44.89
C THR A 949 12.67 54.24 43.64
N ASN A 950 12.32 54.72 42.44
CA ASN A 950 12.72 54.12 41.16
C ASN A 950 12.36 52.62 41.04
N ILE A 951 11.26 52.20 41.67
CA ILE A 951 10.84 50.79 41.76
C ILE A 951 10.46 50.24 40.40
N LYS A 952 11.07 49.11 40.02
CA LYS A 952 10.81 48.39 38.75
C LYS A 952 10.67 46.88 38.99
N PRO A 953 9.83 46.17 38.22
CA PRO A 953 9.91 44.72 38.12
C PRO A 953 11.24 44.31 37.48
N VAL A 954 11.82 43.20 37.93
CA VAL A 954 13.10 42.70 37.42
C VAL A 954 13.02 41.23 37.03
N TYR A 955 13.79 40.88 36.00
CA TYR A 955 13.72 39.59 35.32
C TYR A 955 15.12 38.99 35.23
N ASN A 956 15.30 37.72 35.59
CA ASN A 956 16.57 37.00 35.47
C ASN A 956 16.29 35.56 34.99
N MET A 957 16.58 35.28 33.72
CA MET A 957 16.20 34.01 33.07
C MET A 957 17.22 32.88 33.25
N PHE A 958 18.32 33.11 33.96
CA PHE A 958 19.44 32.17 34.04
C PHE A 958 20.10 32.11 35.43
N GLY A 959 19.38 32.52 36.50
CA GLY A 959 19.88 32.47 37.89
C GLY A 959 21.12 33.33 38.18
N ILE A 960 21.44 34.33 37.33
CA ILE A 960 22.73 35.01 37.37
C ILE A 960 22.88 35.81 38.68
N GLN A 961 23.91 35.48 39.46
CA GLN A 961 24.19 35.98 40.81
C GLN A 961 23.09 35.70 41.87
N ALA A 962 22.23 34.70 41.64
CA ALA A 962 21.35 34.13 42.65
C ALA A 962 22.14 33.15 43.55
N TYR A 963 22.77 33.64 44.63
CA TYR A 963 23.55 32.79 45.53
C TYR A 963 22.69 31.98 46.51
N ASP A 964 23.11 30.78 46.93
CA ASP A 964 22.36 29.90 47.85
C ASP A 964 21.90 30.61 49.15
N SER A 965 22.70 31.55 49.64
CA SER A 965 22.42 32.35 50.85
C SER A 965 21.44 33.52 50.64
N CYS A 966 21.10 33.85 49.40
CA CYS A 966 20.26 35.00 49.03
C CYS A 966 19.68 34.88 47.59
N PRO A 967 19.09 33.74 47.17
CA PRO A 967 18.93 33.46 45.74
C PRO A 967 18.00 34.47 45.05
N LEU A 968 16.85 34.75 45.68
CA LEU A 968 15.91 35.76 45.21
C LEU A 968 16.51 37.18 45.28
N THR A 969 17.09 37.56 46.42
CA THR A 969 17.45 38.96 46.69
C THR A 969 18.73 39.40 46.01
N CYS A 970 19.75 38.54 45.92
CA CYS A 970 20.99 38.83 45.19
C CYS A 970 20.77 38.80 43.67
N GLY A 971 20.02 37.81 43.16
CA GLY A 971 19.69 37.72 41.74
C GLY A 971 18.81 38.88 41.24
N ALA A 972 17.91 39.40 42.08
CA ALA A 972 17.04 40.54 41.76
C ALA A 972 17.81 41.87 41.75
N LYS A 973 18.66 42.12 42.75
CA LYS A 973 19.53 43.31 42.78
C LYS A 973 20.50 43.31 41.59
N HIS A 974 21.00 42.16 41.17
CA HIS A 974 21.80 42.04 39.95
C HIS A 974 20.99 42.42 38.70
N ALA A 975 19.81 41.83 38.51
CA ALA A 975 18.94 42.11 37.37
C ALA A 975 18.53 43.60 37.27
N TYR A 976 18.29 44.26 38.42
CA TYR A 976 18.06 45.71 38.47
C TYR A 976 19.26 46.50 37.94
N ASN A 977 20.47 46.20 38.44
CA ASN A 977 21.70 46.88 38.04
C ASN A 977 22.09 46.64 36.58
N GLN A 978 21.66 45.53 35.97
CA GLN A 978 21.81 45.24 34.54
C GLN A 978 20.67 45.81 33.68
N GLY A 979 19.68 46.49 34.27
CA GLY A 979 18.55 47.07 33.55
C GLY A 979 17.58 46.04 32.95
N TRP A 980 17.55 44.81 33.49
CA TRP A 980 16.70 43.70 33.03
C TRP A 980 15.24 43.88 33.48
N THR A 981 14.60 44.95 32.99
CA THR A 981 13.23 45.37 33.33
C THR A 981 12.16 44.74 32.44
N THR A 982 12.52 43.82 31.54
CA THR A 982 11.60 43.04 30.70
C THR A 982 12.18 41.64 30.44
N PRO A 983 11.35 40.63 30.10
CA PRO A 983 11.82 39.29 29.76
C PRO A 983 12.87 39.29 28.64
N ASP A 984 12.62 40.05 27.58
CA ASP A 984 13.46 40.12 26.38
C ASP A 984 14.84 40.71 26.70
N LYS A 985 14.91 41.75 27.57
CA LYS A 985 16.17 42.29 28.08
C LYS A 985 16.93 41.28 28.94
N ALA A 986 16.24 40.49 29.76
CA ALA A 986 16.86 39.46 30.59
C ALA A 986 17.38 38.26 29.78
N ILE A 987 16.69 37.88 28.70
CA ILE A 987 17.13 36.83 27.76
C ILE A 987 18.41 37.28 27.05
N VAL A 988 18.40 38.47 26.42
CA VAL A 988 19.58 38.99 25.70
C VAL A 988 20.73 39.32 26.64
N GLY A 989 20.46 40.00 27.76
CA GLY A 989 21.48 40.39 28.74
C GLY A 989 22.06 39.20 29.52
N GLY A 990 21.27 38.18 29.81
CA GLY A 990 21.77 36.96 30.45
C GLY A 990 22.56 36.05 29.50
N ALA A 991 22.19 36.01 28.21
CA ALA A 991 22.97 35.32 27.19
C ALA A 991 24.37 35.91 27.01
N LYS A 992 24.57 37.22 27.28
CA LYS A 992 25.90 37.84 27.34
C LYS A 992 26.80 37.12 28.35
N PHE A 993 26.33 36.95 29.58
CA PHE A 993 27.08 36.29 30.66
C PHE A 993 27.40 34.83 30.32
N ILE A 994 26.44 34.09 29.76
CA ILE A 994 26.64 32.71 29.30
C ILE A 994 27.67 32.64 28.16
N GLY A 995 27.61 33.58 27.21
CA GLY A 995 28.56 33.67 26.10
C GLY A 995 29.98 33.96 26.58
N GLU A 996 30.17 35.03 27.35
CA GLU A 996 31.48 35.56 27.72
C GLU A 996 32.23 34.66 28.73
N ASP A 997 31.60 34.23 29.82
CA ASP A 997 32.27 33.44 30.87
C ASP A 997 32.57 31.99 30.43
N TYR A 998 31.75 31.42 29.53
CA TYR A 998 31.72 29.98 29.27
C TYR A 998 31.96 29.54 27.83
N ILE A 999 31.52 30.29 26.82
CA ILE A 999 31.56 29.83 25.41
C ILE A 999 32.71 30.49 24.64
N HIS A 1000 32.88 31.81 24.80
CA HIS A 1000 33.90 32.64 24.16
C HIS A 1000 35.10 32.95 25.07
N ASN A 1001 35.25 32.20 26.16
CA ASN A 1001 36.40 32.36 27.05
C ASN A 1001 37.71 31.89 26.38
N ALA A 1002 38.84 32.33 26.92
CA ALA A 1002 40.19 32.05 26.42
C ALA A 1002 40.63 30.56 26.45
N TYR A 1003 39.71 29.64 26.75
CA TYR A 1003 39.93 28.19 26.76
C TYR A 1003 39.06 27.45 25.72
N GLU A 1004 38.42 28.18 24.81
CA GLU A 1004 37.59 27.67 23.70
C GLU A 1004 36.54 26.63 24.11
N GLN A 1005 35.85 26.84 25.23
CA GLN A 1005 34.89 25.87 25.78
C GLN A 1005 33.53 25.86 25.04
N ASN A 1006 33.57 25.95 23.71
CA ASN A 1006 32.43 26.13 22.80
C ASN A 1006 31.59 24.86 22.51
N THR A 1007 31.79 23.77 23.25
CA THR A 1007 30.87 22.61 23.28
C THR A 1007 30.72 22.12 24.72
N ILE A 1008 29.60 21.46 25.04
CA ILE A 1008 29.32 20.93 26.39
C ILE A 1008 30.44 19.95 26.83
N TYR A 1009 30.97 19.17 25.90
CA TYR A 1009 32.15 18.33 26.10
C TYR A 1009 33.38 19.16 26.52
N LYS A 1010 33.69 20.26 25.81
CA LYS A 1010 34.84 21.13 26.15
C LYS A 1010 34.63 21.89 27.46
N MET A 1011 33.39 22.28 27.79
CA MET A 1011 33.03 22.83 29.10
C MET A 1011 33.31 21.84 30.23
N ARG A 1012 33.02 20.55 30.02
CA ARG A 1012 33.31 19.51 31.02
C ARG A 1012 34.79 19.16 31.11
N TRP A 1013 35.44 18.84 29.99
CA TRP A 1013 36.72 18.14 30.00
C TRP A 1013 37.95 19.04 29.87
N ASN A 1014 37.89 20.09 29.03
CA ASN A 1014 38.99 21.04 28.78
C ASN A 1014 40.39 20.38 28.68
N ILE A 1015 40.61 19.60 27.62
CA ILE A 1015 41.80 18.74 27.43
C ILE A 1015 43.15 19.50 27.50
N ASN A 1016 43.15 20.76 27.09
CA ASN A 1016 44.33 21.63 27.12
C ASN A 1016 44.52 22.32 28.47
N THR A 1017 43.43 22.62 29.20
CA THR A 1017 43.47 23.25 30.53
C THR A 1017 42.62 22.46 31.54
N PRO A 1018 43.06 21.27 31.99
CA PRO A 1018 42.24 20.37 32.82
C PRO A 1018 41.84 20.94 34.18
N TRP A 1019 42.42 22.06 34.63
CA TRP A 1019 42.02 22.74 35.86
C TRP A 1019 40.83 23.70 35.71
N LYS A 1020 40.42 24.06 34.48
CA LYS A 1020 39.30 24.97 34.18
C LYS A 1020 38.11 24.20 33.58
N GLN A 1021 37.35 23.54 34.46
CA GLN A 1021 36.16 22.74 34.12
C GLN A 1021 34.88 23.42 34.63
N TYR A 1022 33.74 23.16 33.99
CA TYR A 1022 32.43 23.65 34.44
C TYR A 1022 31.90 22.85 35.65
N ALA A 1023 32.10 21.53 35.66
CA ALA A 1023 31.59 20.63 36.69
C ALA A 1023 32.56 19.48 36.98
N THR A 1024 32.55 18.96 38.21
CA THR A 1024 33.36 17.81 38.64
C THR A 1024 32.71 16.47 38.30
N ASP A 1025 31.38 16.40 38.17
CA ASP A 1025 30.66 15.20 37.76
C ASP A 1025 31.03 14.75 36.35
N ILE A 1026 31.62 13.56 36.21
CA ILE A 1026 31.97 12.94 34.92
C ILE A 1026 30.76 12.81 33.97
N GLY A 1027 29.55 12.64 34.52
CA GLY A 1027 28.31 12.48 33.75
C GLY A 1027 27.69 13.80 33.32
N TRP A 1028 28.17 14.96 33.80
CA TRP A 1028 27.51 16.26 33.63
C TRP A 1028 27.17 16.58 32.18
N ALA A 1029 28.11 16.36 31.25
CA ALA A 1029 27.91 16.66 29.83
C ALA A 1029 26.80 15.80 29.21
N ALA A 1030 26.75 14.50 29.55
CA ALA A 1030 25.70 13.60 29.11
C ALA A 1030 24.33 13.93 29.74
N LYS A 1031 24.31 14.50 30.96
CA LYS A 1031 23.08 14.94 31.64
C LYS A 1031 22.48 16.20 30.98
N GLN A 1032 23.29 17.10 30.39
CA GLN A 1032 22.78 18.35 29.79
C GLN A 1032 22.03 18.17 28.46
N VAL A 1033 22.38 17.16 27.64
CA VAL A 1033 21.92 17.12 26.24
C VAL A 1033 20.43 16.82 26.06
N TYR A 1034 19.75 16.26 27.06
CA TYR A 1034 18.35 15.83 26.93
C TYR A 1034 17.39 16.97 26.55
N GLY A 1035 17.50 18.12 27.24
CA GLY A 1035 16.67 19.29 26.96
C GLY A 1035 16.91 19.85 25.54
N ILE A 1036 18.18 19.94 25.15
CA ILE A 1036 18.61 20.41 23.83
C ILE A 1036 18.10 19.48 22.72
N LYS A 1037 18.21 18.15 22.89
CA LYS A 1037 17.67 17.15 21.95
C LYS A 1037 16.15 17.25 21.80
N ASN A 1038 15.43 17.44 22.91
CA ASN A 1038 13.97 17.61 22.94
C ASN A 1038 13.51 18.93 22.28
N ILE A 1039 14.36 19.96 22.27
CA ILE A 1039 14.13 21.18 21.47
C ILE A 1039 14.37 20.88 19.99
N TYR A 1040 15.56 20.35 19.65
CA TYR A 1040 15.95 20.08 18.26
C TYR A 1040 15.02 19.11 17.51
N SER A 1041 14.40 18.15 18.21
CA SER A 1041 13.43 17.21 17.61
C SER A 1041 12.09 17.85 17.23
N LYS A 1042 11.72 18.98 17.84
CA LYS A 1042 10.44 19.70 17.62
C LYS A 1042 10.53 20.79 16.55
N LEU A 1043 11.73 21.13 16.08
CA LEU A 1043 11.97 22.20 15.12
C LEU A 1043 11.99 21.69 13.68
N ASN A 1044 11.37 22.43 12.75
CA ASN A 1044 11.48 22.12 11.32
C ASN A 1044 12.84 22.57 10.77
N ASN A 1045 13.63 21.62 10.26
CA ASN A 1045 14.91 21.84 9.59
C ASN A 1045 15.97 22.68 10.37
N PRO A 1046 16.21 22.45 11.68
CA PRO A 1046 17.28 23.14 12.41
C PRO A 1046 18.66 22.73 11.91
N MET A 1047 19.60 23.67 11.95
CA MET A 1047 21.02 23.44 11.66
C MET A 1047 21.73 22.83 12.88
N MET A 1048 22.50 21.78 12.65
CA MET A 1048 23.28 21.08 13.66
C MET A 1048 24.75 21.09 13.23
N HIS A 1049 25.58 21.88 13.90
CA HIS A 1049 27.04 21.81 13.74
C HIS A 1049 27.65 21.15 14.97
N TYR A 1050 28.33 20.03 14.77
CA TYR A 1050 29.09 19.33 15.80
C TYR A 1050 30.59 19.56 15.63
N ASN A 1051 31.30 19.83 16.72
CA ASN A 1051 32.76 19.92 16.77
C ASN A 1051 33.30 18.80 17.67
N ILE A 1052 33.68 17.68 17.05
CA ILE A 1052 34.01 16.44 17.75
C ILE A 1052 35.51 16.40 18.09
N PRO A 1053 35.90 16.17 19.35
CA PRO A 1053 37.31 16.01 19.73
C PRO A 1053 37.93 14.75 19.10
N LYS A 1054 39.20 14.83 18.69
CA LYS A 1054 40.01 13.69 18.25
C LYS A 1054 41.36 13.70 18.97
N PHE A 1055 41.66 12.59 19.62
CA PHE A 1055 42.98 12.30 20.20
C PHE A 1055 43.91 11.72 19.13
N ILE A 1056 45.22 11.71 19.39
CA ILE A 1056 46.20 10.92 18.62
C ILE A 1056 46.22 9.46 19.07
#